data_AF-A0A1A7W676-F1
#
_entry.id   AF-A0A1A7W676-F1
#
_cell.length_a   1.000
_cell.length_b   1.000
_cell.length_c   1.000
_cell.angle_alpha   90.00
_cell.angle_beta   90.00
_cell.angle_gamma   90.00
#
_symmetry.space_group_name_H-M   'P 1'
#
loop_
_entity.id
_entity.type
_entity.pdbx_description
1 polymer ?
#
loop_
_entity_poly.entity_id
_entity_poly.type
_entity_poly.pdbx_seq_one_letter_code
_entity_poly.pdbx_strand_id
1 'polypeptide(L)'
;MKSDAKCLVESGIKKAFEKAGTCNSVGSSRTEPCVPCEWNEEILTTCQITLNGTEQTPVKEKLTHVQEKINTTSSSTTKNNINLTPSLCDQLQCAAPKWFENQNKQVQSGGATTNKTWCDFWNDGVKKSLQAMFNDIATEGKNNPTSMTIAPTCKNFGDGNDDSVERKACNHIAAGLQHIKGITGSSNGVVQSNDQYKHLLARAAACIALNMYADQIREKSKDKCPIDESKIQRMFNFWNAINNNSCLTSASRANNKDCFVCKRLQGSDFADCKLSVSNTLVDTTSSPQSGTCNNDSTKVTIQVDGLLKKDDKSIPEVNKTLSTINEMNTFCSELQCAAKQYHKNKHNGGQFKTTLSWDEISGVVDEQLKKLLEDITNEGKWNDVSTYCDKVGLLTDNDGEKRAKQKACKLFALGLKHISSITEDKSKADGPLKRTMMCAALNLYADQLIEKSTKQCPLDDKKLGEAIDHAFDNSKTIMNGGTSCKTGSGTNSCFICQRQHTFPPCQIGKDKIGEKMNQLITDDDNNKTSTTNSNTNNTTPTMDKTLEEINKIETFCTQVQCAIKQKLRRKNKLSNGTEPSWKNIEEDATKELKELLEYMSQSKNQEKVNQYCKDNEDKWNKIGHKEGRTNKAACLLFASGLKHIYTHDNGRVNGRVDGRVNGPSFGQTMGCLFLKEYAKQLQTMANEKKKGHSWVHPLCDIEDGITYAFGKSGDIMNAPSQCNKDVPNSCFECKWDKNDYDNCSIGTEEVNSKVKPLLQSNENHMQQTLENTVCPILLTDLLTPFLPLAPVSIGLSAMAYYLWKVR
;
A
#
# COMPACT_ATOMS: atom_id res chain seq x y z
N MET A 1 62.81 20.90 17.98
CA MET A 1 61.51 21.60 17.72
C MET A 1 61.19 21.61 16.24
N LYS A 2 61.88 22.41 15.40
CA LYS A 2 61.67 22.44 13.93
C LYS A 2 61.81 21.06 13.27
N SER A 3 62.82 20.29 13.63
CA SER A 3 63.07 18.92 13.15
C SER A 3 62.02 17.88 13.54
N ASP A 4 61.30 18.12 14.65
CA ASP A 4 60.43 17.12 15.29
C ASP A 4 58.94 17.50 15.15
N ALA A 5 58.65 18.63 14.51
CA ALA A 5 57.30 19.10 14.28
C ALA A 5 56.67 18.39 13.07
N LYS A 6 55.48 17.82 13.27
CA LYS A 6 54.65 17.20 12.23
C LYS A 6 54.04 18.24 11.31
N CYS A 7 53.67 19.39 11.88
CA CYS A 7 53.16 20.55 11.14
C CYS A 7 54.31 21.45 10.69
N LEU A 8 54.08 22.28 9.66
CA LEU A 8 55.05 23.28 9.24
C LEU A 8 55.05 24.44 10.25
N VAL A 9 56.07 24.49 11.12
CA VAL A 9 56.16 25.46 12.22
C VAL A 9 57.13 26.61 11.96
N GLU A 10 58.02 26.47 10.97
CA GLU A 10 59.08 27.43 10.68
C GLU A 10 58.54 28.83 10.39
N SER A 11 57.50 28.96 9.57
CA SER A 11 56.91 30.28 9.30
C SER A 11 56.36 30.96 10.56
N GLY A 12 55.74 30.19 11.46
CA GLY A 12 55.24 30.69 12.73
C GLY A 12 56.37 31.16 13.65
N ILE A 13 57.47 30.39 13.70
CA ILE A 13 58.66 30.78 14.45
C ILE A 13 59.27 32.07 13.84
N LYS A 14 59.37 32.20 12.50
CA LYS A 14 59.91 33.42 11.83
C LYS A 14 59.09 34.63 12.22
N LYS A 15 57.77 34.53 12.09
CA LYS A 15 56.86 35.60 12.46
C LYS A 15 56.93 35.96 13.95
N ALA A 16 57.10 34.99 14.85
CA ALA A 16 57.23 35.23 16.28
C ALA A 16 58.49 36.03 16.60
N PHE A 17 59.64 35.66 16.02
CA PHE A 17 60.89 36.40 16.19
C PHE A 17 60.91 37.73 15.44
N GLU A 18 60.28 37.87 14.27
CA GLU A 18 60.07 39.17 13.61
C GLU A 18 59.28 40.12 14.51
N LYS A 19 58.21 39.64 15.16
CA LYS A 19 57.40 40.43 16.09
C LYS A 19 58.14 40.75 17.40
N ALA A 20 58.93 39.82 17.93
CA ALA A 20 59.74 40.05 19.12
C ALA A 20 60.93 40.99 18.82
N GLY A 21 61.47 40.94 17.61
CA GLY A 21 62.59 41.76 17.14
C GLY A 21 62.22 43.20 16.81
N THR A 22 60.92 43.54 16.68
CA THR A 22 60.50 44.93 16.55
C THR A 22 60.62 45.67 17.88
N CYS A 23 61.79 46.24 18.17
CA CYS A 23 61.99 47.27 19.19
C CYS A 23 61.31 48.58 18.74
N ASN A 24 59.98 48.59 18.64
CA ASN A 24 59.23 49.81 18.34
C ASN A 24 59.17 50.66 19.61
N SER A 25 59.88 51.78 19.54
CA SER A 25 60.00 52.83 20.53
C SER A 25 58.63 53.42 20.95
N VAL A 26 57.97 52.80 21.93
CA VAL A 26 56.92 53.48 22.70
C VAL A 26 57.09 53.13 24.17
N GLY A 27 57.91 53.92 24.86
CA GLY A 27 58.16 53.79 26.29
C GLY A 27 59.55 54.22 26.71
N SER A 28 59.98 55.41 26.25
CA SER A 28 61.19 56.07 26.74
C SER A 28 61.10 56.29 28.25
N SER A 29 61.69 55.39 29.06
CA SER A 29 62.45 55.70 30.28
C SER A 29 62.81 54.41 31.03
N ARG A 30 64.11 54.06 31.03
CA ARG A 30 64.93 53.41 32.09
C ARG A 30 65.99 52.46 31.49
N THR A 31 67.23 52.94 31.49
CA THR A 31 68.53 52.25 31.73
C THR A 31 68.91 50.90 31.10
N GLU A 32 68.07 50.20 30.34
CA GLU A 32 68.45 48.92 29.70
C GLU A 32 68.36 48.99 28.16
N PRO A 33 69.39 48.51 27.42
CA PRO A 33 69.35 48.48 25.96
C PRO A 33 68.29 47.49 25.46
N CYS A 34 67.40 47.92 24.56
CA CYS A 34 66.49 47.01 23.83
C CYS A 34 67.34 46.16 22.89
N VAL A 35 67.52 44.89 23.21
CA VAL A 35 68.24 43.94 22.35
C VAL A 35 67.20 43.22 21.47
N PRO A 36 67.15 43.48 20.16
CA PRO A 36 66.21 42.81 19.27
C PRO A 36 66.52 41.30 19.24
N CYS A 37 65.50 40.49 19.51
CA CYS A 37 65.60 39.04 19.45
C CYS A 37 65.26 38.57 18.03
N GLU A 38 66.26 38.60 17.15
CA GLU A 38 66.13 38.14 15.77
C GLU A 38 66.37 36.64 15.65
N TRP A 39 65.62 35.96 14.78
CA TRP A 39 65.91 34.56 14.47
C TRP A 39 67.00 34.48 13.40
N ASN A 40 68.23 34.24 13.84
CA ASN A 40 69.36 33.93 12.97
C ASN A 40 69.98 32.59 13.42
N GLU A 41 69.85 31.53 12.60
CA GLU A 41 70.40 30.21 12.94
C GLU A 41 71.95 30.19 12.91
N GLU A 42 72.57 31.06 12.09
CA GLU A 42 74.03 31.11 11.91
C GLU A 42 74.75 31.77 13.08
N ILE A 43 74.05 32.64 13.83
CA ILE A 43 74.64 33.36 14.97
C ILE A 43 75.16 32.41 16.06
N LEU A 44 74.55 31.24 16.20
CA LEU A 44 75.00 30.23 17.17
C LEU A 44 76.37 29.65 16.80
N THR A 45 76.72 29.66 15.52
CA THR A 45 78.01 29.17 15.02
C THR A 45 79.05 30.27 14.83
N THR A 46 78.62 31.51 14.54
CA THR A 46 79.52 32.64 14.23
C THR A 46 79.81 33.52 15.44
N CYS A 47 78.95 33.50 16.48
CA CYS A 47 79.16 34.30 17.67
C CYS A 47 80.25 33.71 18.56
N GLN A 48 81.31 34.50 18.77
CA GLN A 48 82.43 34.20 19.66
C GLN A 48 82.31 35.07 20.91
N ILE A 49 82.59 34.50 22.07
CA ILE A 49 82.67 35.25 23.33
C ILE A 49 84.06 35.14 23.93
N THR A 50 84.55 36.24 24.50
CA THR A 50 85.83 36.31 25.20
C THR A 50 85.54 36.41 26.69
N LEU A 51 85.89 35.37 27.44
CA LEU A 51 85.50 35.27 28.85
C LEU A 51 86.58 35.73 29.82
N ASN A 52 87.87 35.79 29.43
CA ASN A 52 88.97 36.33 30.24
C ASN A 52 90.28 36.48 29.43
N GLY A 53 90.38 37.48 28.54
CA GLY A 53 91.63 37.84 27.86
C GLY A 53 92.04 36.91 26.71
N THR A 54 91.99 37.45 25.48
CA THR A 54 92.45 36.90 24.18
C THR A 54 91.86 35.59 23.65
N GLU A 55 91.37 34.65 24.46
CA GLU A 55 90.76 33.43 23.92
C GLU A 55 89.28 33.64 23.53
N GLN A 56 88.98 33.44 22.25
CA GLN A 56 87.62 33.42 21.71
C GLN A 56 87.06 32.00 21.77
N THR A 57 85.93 31.81 22.45
CA THR A 57 85.23 30.51 22.49
C THR A 57 83.88 30.62 21.76
N PRO A 58 83.51 29.65 20.89
CA PRO A 58 82.21 29.66 20.24
C PRO A 58 81.07 29.58 21.26
N VAL A 59 80.05 30.43 21.13
CA VAL A 59 78.89 30.46 22.03
C VAL A 59 78.18 29.09 22.12
N LYS A 60 78.14 28.34 21.00
CA LYS A 60 77.58 26.99 20.93
C LYS A 60 78.16 26.04 21.99
N GLU A 61 79.46 26.12 22.26
CA GLU A 61 80.12 25.24 23.21
C GLU A 61 79.71 25.54 24.65
N LYS A 62 79.47 26.82 24.98
CA LYS A 62 79.01 27.21 26.33
C LYS A 62 77.53 26.94 26.56
N LEU A 63 76.70 26.96 25.51
CA LEU A 63 75.30 26.57 25.58
C LEU A 63 75.10 25.09 25.97
N THR A 64 76.13 24.24 25.84
CA THR A 64 76.07 22.83 26.29
C THR A 64 75.70 22.69 27.76
N HIS A 65 76.12 23.61 28.63
CA HIS A 65 75.82 23.59 30.07
C HIS A 65 74.33 23.79 30.41
N VAL A 66 73.55 24.42 29.51
CA VAL A 66 72.10 24.60 29.67
C VAL A 66 71.29 23.68 28.76
N GLN A 67 71.96 22.91 27.90
CA GLN A 67 71.34 22.03 26.91
C GLN A 67 70.41 21.00 27.55
N GLU A 68 70.77 20.44 28.71
CA GLU A 68 69.92 19.47 29.41
C GLU A 68 68.61 20.09 29.89
N LYS A 69 68.65 21.29 30.49
CA LYS A 69 67.45 22.03 30.92
C LYS A 69 66.56 22.41 29.72
N ILE A 70 67.19 22.83 28.61
CA ILE A 70 66.49 23.12 27.35
C ILE A 70 65.83 21.85 26.81
N ASN A 71 66.53 20.72 26.82
CA ASN A 71 66.03 19.43 26.33
C ASN A 71 64.86 18.92 27.19
N THR A 72 64.96 18.99 28.51
CA THR A 72 63.91 18.55 29.46
C THR A 72 62.66 19.41 29.31
N THR A 73 62.79 20.73 29.24
CA THR A 73 61.67 21.66 29.05
C THR A 73 61.04 21.48 27.66
N SER A 74 61.87 21.41 26.62
CA SER A 74 61.40 21.19 25.23
C SER A 74 60.68 19.86 25.08
N SER A 75 61.15 18.79 25.73
CA SER A 75 60.58 17.45 25.57
C SER A 75 59.33 17.18 26.42
N SER A 76 59.18 17.84 27.57
CA SER A 76 58.01 17.65 28.45
C SER A 76 56.78 18.46 28.04
N THR A 77 56.96 19.69 27.53
CA THR A 77 55.84 20.60 27.21
C THR A 77 55.76 20.95 25.72
N THR A 78 56.83 21.49 25.14
CA THR A 78 56.78 22.11 23.80
C THR A 78 56.68 21.10 22.66
N LYS A 79 57.44 19.99 22.69
CA LYS A 79 57.43 18.96 21.63
C LYS A 79 56.12 18.18 21.55
N ASN A 80 55.48 17.95 22.70
CA ASN A 80 54.19 17.27 22.75
C ASN A 80 53.08 18.21 22.26
N ASN A 81 53.08 19.46 22.71
CA ASN A 81 52.02 20.42 22.39
C ASN A 81 52.06 20.94 20.95
N ILE A 82 53.24 21.11 20.35
CA ILE A 82 53.38 21.63 18.97
C ILE A 82 52.82 20.67 17.90
N ASN A 83 52.60 19.41 18.28
CA ASN A 83 52.12 18.35 17.41
C ASN A 83 50.67 17.94 17.70
N LEU A 84 49.98 18.62 18.63
CA LEU A 84 48.59 18.35 18.95
C LEU A 84 47.69 18.90 17.83
N THR A 85 46.94 18.00 17.20
CA THR A 85 45.89 18.34 16.21
C THR A 85 44.55 17.70 16.62
N PRO A 86 43.96 18.16 17.75
CA PRO A 86 42.81 17.50 18.38
C PRO A 86 41.52 17.59 17.56
N SER A 87 41.35 18.64 16.74
CA SER A 87 40.19 18.81 15.86
C SER A 87 40.52 18.53 14.39
N LEU A 88 39.48 18.27 13.58
CA LEU A 88 39.63 18.19 12.11
C LEU A 88 40.17 19.49 11.51
N CYS A 89 39.82 20.64 12.10
CA CYS A 89 40.33 21.93 11.65
C CYS A 89 41.83 22.04 11.89
N ASP A 90 42.32 21.67 13.09
CA ASP A 90 43.75 21.70 13.41
C ASP A 90 44.55 20.77 12.48
N GLN A 91 43.98 19.61 12.15
CA GLN A 91 44.59 18.67 11.19
C GLN A 91 44.69 19.27 9.79
N LEU A 92 43.66 19.96 9.32
CA LEU A 92 43.66 20.62 8.03
C LEU A 92 44.61 21.83 8.01
N GLN A 93 44.63 22.64 9.08
CA GLN A 93 45.59 23.74 9.28
C GLN A 93 47.04 23.26 9.32
N CYS A 94 47.29 22.08 9.87
CA CYS A 94 48.60 21.44 9.88
C CYS A 94 49.02 20.97 8.47
N ALA A 95 48.08 20.40 7.71
CA ALA A 95 48.38 19.77 6.43
C ALA A 95 48.45 20.77 5.25
N ALA A 96 47.68 21.87 5.28
CA ALA A 96 47.64 22.83 4.18
C ALA A 96 49.02 23.49 3.88
N PRO A 97 49.77 24.03 4.86
CA PRO A 97 51.11 24.58 4.61
C PRO A 97 52.08 23.56 4.01
N LYS A 98 51.97 22.29 4.41
CA LYS A 98 52.79 21.19 3.88
C LYS A 98 52.47 20.89 2.42
N TRP A 99 51.21 21.02 2.01
CA TRP A 99 50.84 20.92 0.61
C TRP A 99 51.53 22.02 -0.22
N PHE A 100 51.44 23.29 0.19
CA PHE A 100 52.10 24.41 -0.51
C PHE A 100 53.62 24.23 -0.57
N GLU A 101 54.24 23.88 0.56
CA GLU A 101 55.68 23.60 0.63
C GLU A 101 56.10 22.55 -0.40
N ASN A 102 55.34 21.47 -0.54
CA ASN A 102 55.69 20.39 -1.46
C ASN A 102 55.39 20.70 -2.92
N GLN A 103 54.32 21.46 -3.20
CA GLN A 103 54.07 21.93 -4.57
C GLN A 103 55.18 22.87 -5.05
N ASN A 104 55.68 23.75 -4.19
CA ASN A 104 56.76 24.67 -4.54
C ASN A 104 58.13 23.96 -4.70
N LYS A 105 58.28 22.74 -4.18
CA LYS A 105 59.47 21.89 -4.35
C LYS A 105 59.45 21.05 -5.65
N GLN A 106 58.30 20.93 -6.31
CA GLN A 106 58.16 20.13 -7.54
C GLN A 106 58.58 20.96 -8.77
N VAL A 107 59.86 20.91 -9.12
CA VAL A 107 60.44 21.60 -10.29
C VAL A 107 60.37 20.69 -11.52
N GLN A 108 59.83 21.19 -12.64
CA GLN A 108 60.22 20.72 -13.97
C GLN A 108 61.43 21.56 -14.43
N SER A 109 62.47 20.88 -14.94
CA SER A 109 63.69 21.51 -15.45
C SER A 109 63.41 22.73 -16.33
N GLY A 110 63.78 23.92 -15.86
CA GLY A 110 63.89 25.14 -16.68
C GLY A 110 62.84 26.24 -16.49
N GLY A 111 61.86 26.11 -15.59
CA GLY A 111 60.84 27.16 -15.34
C GLY A 111 61.00 27.90 -14.00
N ALA A 112 60.67 29.20 -13.97
CA ALA A 112 60.66 30.01 -12.74
C ALA A 112 59.62 29.50 -11.72
N THR A 113 59.98 29.44 -10.44
CA THR A 113 59.13 29.01 -9.33
C THR A 113 57.98 30.00 -9.12
N THR A 114 56.78 29.62 -9.54
CA THR A 114 55.56 30.35 -9.21
C THR A 114 54.89 29.67 -8.01
N ASN A 115 54.73 30.41 -6.91
CA ASN A 115 54.01 29.92 -5.73
C ASN A 115 52.57 29.56 -6.13
N LYS A 116 52.04 28.48 -5.56
CA LYS A 116 50.63 28.11 -5.77
C LYS A 116 49.67 29.08 -5.07
N THR A 117 48.48 29.25 -5.64
CA THR A 117 47.39 30.05 -5.08
C THR A 117 46.49 29.20 -4.17
N TRP A 118 45.60 29.85 -3.41
CA TRP A 118 44.54 29.16 -2.68
C TRP A 118 43.57 28.40 -3.60
N CYS A 119 43.31 28.90 -4.80
CA CYS A 119 42.48 28.20 -5.77
C CYS A 119 43.13 26.88 -6.21
N ASP A 120 44.45 26.85 -6.39
CA ASP A 120 45.19 25.61 -6.70
C ASP A 120 45.07 24.61 -5.54
N PHE A 121 45.19 25.07 -4.29
CA PHE A 121 45.00 24.19 -3.13
C PHE A 121 43.62 23.53 -3.10
N TRP A 122 42.55 24.31 -3.27
CA TRP A 122 41.19 23.77 -3.24
C TRP A 122 40.88 22.91 -4.47
N ASN A 123 41.35 23.27 -5.67
CA ASN A 123 41.07 22.52 -6.90
C ASN A 123 41.95 21.27 -7.05
N ASP A 124 43.25 21.37 -6.80
CA ASP A 124 44.20 20.27 -6.99
C ASP A 124 44.49 19.48 -5.72
N GLY A 125 44.53 20.15 -4.58
CA GLY A 125 44.84 19.53 -3.29
C GLY A 125 43.65 18.86 -2.61
N VAL A 126 42.45 19.44 -2.72
CA VAL A 126 41.26 18.98 -1.99
C VAL A 126 40.20 18.36 -2.91
N LYS A 127 39.77 19.09 -3.95
CA LYS A 127 38.62 18.70 -4.79
C LYS A 127 38.77 17.31 -5.40
N LYS A 128 39.95 16.91 -5.88
CA LYS A 128 40.19 15.57 -6.45
C LYS A 128 39.89 14.44 -5.45
N SER A 129 40.31 14.62 -4.19
CA SER A 129 40.04 13.64 -3.13
C SER A 129 38.54 13.59 -2.80
N LEU A 130 37.87 14.73 -2.78
CA LEU A 130 36.42 14.78 -2.54
C LEU A 130 35.62 14.18 -3.71
N GLN A 131 36.05 14.41 -4.95
CA GLN A 131 35.43 13.79 -6.13
C GLN A 131 35.51 12.26 -6.05
N ALA A 132 36.67 11.71 -5.68
CA ALA A 132 36.80 10.27 -5.45
C ALA A 132 35.85 9.77 -4.37
N MET A 133 35.77 10.46 -3.23
CA MET A 133 34.84 10.11 -2.15
C MET A 133 33.37 10.13 -2.60
N PHE A 134 32.94 11.17 -3.30
CA PHE A 134 31.54 11.28 -3.73
C PHE A 134 31.19 10.34 -4.89
N ASN A 135 32.16 9.95 -5.72
CA ASN A 135 32.00 8.83 -6.67
C ASN A 135 31.74 7.52 -5.94
N ASP A 136 32.49 7.23 -4.88
CA ASP A 136 32.27 6.04 -4.05
C ASP A 136 30.92 6.12 -3.33
N ILE A 137 30.53 7.28 -2.78
CA ILE A 137 29.20 7.49 -2.19
C ILE A 137 28.10 7.25 -3.23
N ALA A 138 28.25 7.74 -4.47
CA ALA A 138 27.26 7.52 -5.52
C ALA A 138 27.19 6.07 -6.00
N THR A 139 28.28 5.32 -5.90
CA THR A 139 28.37 3.93 -6.38
C THR A 139 27.93 2.94 -5.30
N GLU A 140 28.50 3.06 -4.10
CA GLU A 140 28.29 2.16 -2.95
C GLU A 140 27.13 2.59 -2.05
N GLY A 141 26.73 3.86 -2.07
CA GLY A 141 25.65 4.39 -1.22
C GLY A 141 24.23 4.10 -1.73
N LYS A 142 24.06 3.30 -2.79
CA LYS A 142 22.74 2.95 -3.36
C LYS A 142 21.84 2.23 -2.36
N ASN A 143 20.54 2.11 -2.67
CA ASN A 143 19.55 1.45 -1.78
C ASN A 143 19.96 0.02 -1.37
N ASN A 144 20.60 -0.71 -2.31
CA ASN A 144 21.14 -2.05 -2.09
C ASN A 144 22.68 -2.02 -2.22
N PRO A 145 23.40 -1.63 -1.16
CA PRO A 145 24.84 -1.56 -1.21
C PRO A 145 25.43 -2.96 -1.35
N THR A 146 26.30 -3.16 -2.34
CA THR A 146 27.03 -4.42 -2.57
C THR A 146 28.12 -4.66 -1.52
N SER A 147 28.55 -3.60 -0.83
CA SER A 147 29.51 -3.67 0.26
C SER A 147 28.99 -4.52 1.43
N MET A 148 29.72 -5.60 1.73
CA MET A 148 29.50 -6.44 2.92
C MET A 148 29.70 -5.68 4.25
N THR A 149 30.15 -4.43 4.20
CA THR A 149 30.28 -3.56 5.38
C THR A 149 29.07 -2.63 5.55
N ILE A 150 28.60 -2.01 4.46
CA ILE A 150 27.55 -0.99 4.51
C ILE A 150 26.19 -1.62 4.82
N ALA A 151 25.80 -2.67 4.08
CA ALA A 151 24.48 -3.30 4.24
C ALA A 151 24.20 -3.73 5.70
N PRO A 152 25.10 -4.47 6.38
CA PRO A 152 24.87 -4.85 7.78
C PRO A 152 24.85 -3.66 8.74
N THR A 153 25.69 -2.64 8.50
CA THR A 153 25.75 -1.43 9.33
C THR A 153 24.42 -0.66 9.28
N CYS A 154 23.83 -0.56 8.10
CA CYS A 154 22.62 0.24 7.91
C CYS A 154 21.31 -0.51 8.17
N LYS A 155 21.34 -1.85 8.36
CA LYS A 155 20.16 -2.72 8.56
C LYS A 155 19.13 -2.23 9.60
N ASN A 156 19.58 -1.50 10.62
CA ASN A 156 18.72 -1.02 11.71
C ASN A 156 18.11 0.37 11.48
N PHE A 157 18.38 1.00 10.33
CA PHE A 157 17.84 2.33 9.97
C PHE A 157 16.69 2.16 8.98
N GLY A 158 15.61 2.92 9.15
CA GLY A 158 14.48 2.84 8.21
C GLY A 158 13.37 1.87 8.56
N ASP A 159 13.24 1.46 9.82
CA ASP A 159 12.11 0.66 10.32
C ASP A 159 11.84 -0.58 9.44
N GLY A 160 12.90 -1.38 9.17
CA GLY A 160 12.80 -2.59 8.36
C GLY A 160 12.61 -2.40 6.85
N ASN A 161 12.54 -1.16 6.35
CA ASN A 161 12.37 -0.85 4.93
C ASN A 161 13.68 -0.38 4.29
N ASP A 162 14.20 -1.19 3.36
CA ASP A 162 15.46 -0.92 2.65
C ASP A 162 15.36 0.29 1.69
N ASP A 163 14.16 0.64 1.23
CA ASP A 163 13.90 1.80 0.36
C ASP A 163 13.56 3.08 1.14
N SER A 164 13.64 3.06 2.47
CA SER A 164 13.35 4.22 3.30
C SER A 164 14.41 5.32 3.15
N VAL A 165 13.99 6.57 3.35
CA VAL A 165 14.88 7.75 3.30
C VAL A 165 16.01 7.66 4.35
N GLU A 166 15.71 7.13 5.54
CA GLU A 166 16.74 6.89 6.58
C GLU A 166 17.75 5.83 6.15
N ARG A 167 17.32 4.74 5.49
CA ARG A 167 18.22 3.72 4.99
C ARG A 167 19.18 4.29 3.96
N LYS A 168 18.64 5.02 2.98
CA LYS A 168 19.42 5.68 1.94
C LYS A 168 20.43 6.66 2.56
N ALA A 169 20.00 7.52 3.47
CA ALA A 169 20.90 8.43 4.17
C ALA A 169 22.03 7.68 4.91
N CYS A 170 21.72 6.58 5.61
CA CYS A 170 22.73 5.74 6.24
C CYS A 170 23.72 5.16 5.22
N ASN A 171 23.24 4.60 4.11
CA ASN A 171 24.11 3.99 3.08
C ASN A 171 25.10 5.02 2.51
N HIS A 172 24.64 6.24 2.22
CA HIS A 172 25.51 7.31 1.72
C HIS A 172 26.55 7.75 2.76
N ILE A 173 26.14 7.93 4.03
CA ILE A 173 27.07 8.29 5.11
C ILE A 173 28.09 7.17 5.34
N ALA A 174 27.64 5.91 5.37
CA ALA A 174 28.48 4.74 5.56
C ALA A 174 29.48 4.53 4.41
N ALA A 175 29.08 4.81 3.17
CA ALA A 175 29.98 4.80 2.01
C ALA A 175 31.09 5.86 2.15
N GLY A 176 30.73 7.07 2.58
CA GLY A 176 31.70 8.13 2.86
C GLY A 176 32.68 7.74 3.98
N LEU A 177 32.17 7.18 5.07
CA LEU A 177 33.01 6.68 6.18
C LEU A 177 33.93 5.52 5.75
N GLN A 178 33.42 4.62 4.89
CA GLN A 178 34.21 3.53 4.31
C GLN A 178 35.35 4.08 3.44
N HIS A 179 35.07 5.05 2.56
CA HIS A 179 36.10 5.72 1.77
C HIS A 179 37.17 6.35 2.66
N ILE A 180 36.76 7.12 3.67
CA ILE A 180 37.68 7.78 4.61
C ILE A 180 38.58 6.77 5.34
N LYS A 181 38.03 5.62 5.78
CA LYS A 181 38.80 4.53 6.38
C LYS A 181 39.81 3.93 5.40
N GLY A 182 39.42 3.80 4.13
CA GLY A 182 40.23 3.27 3.04
C GLY A 182 41.38 4.18 2.60
N ILE A 183 41.41 5.45 3.02
CA ILE A 183 42.56 6.33 2.81
C ILE A 183 43.72 5.83 3.69
N THR A 184 44.48 4.83 3.24
CA THR A 184 45.65 4.26 3.92
C THR A 184 46.96 4.72 3.29
N GLY A 185 48.00 4.87 4.12
CA GLY A 185 49.36 5.08 3.64
C GLY A 185 50.00 3.79 3.16
N SER A 186 50.13 3.68 1.83
CA SER A 186 50.91 2.67 1.11
C SER A 186 50.28 1.28 0.97
N SER A 187 50.03 0.90 -0.29
CA SER A 187 50.11 -0.48 -0.75
C SER A 187 51.55 -0.96 -0.52
N ASN A 188 51.76 -1.88 0.43
CA ASN A 188 53.03 -2.54 0.80
C ASN A 188 53.79 -2.06 2.06
N GLY A 189 53.13 -1.39 3.01
CA GLY A 189 53.62 -1.35 4.41
C GLY A 189 54.89 -0.54 4.70
N VAL A 190 55.38 0.26 3.75
CA VAL A 190 56.41 1.29 3.99
C VAL A 190 55.82 2.66 3.63
N VAL A 191 55.51 3.46 4.65
CA VAL A 191 55.07 4.86 4.50
C VAL A 191 56.32 5.72 4.35
N GLN A 192 56.51 6.33 3.17
CA GLN A 192 57.47 7.43 3.07
C GLN A 192 56.90 8.64 3.82
N SER A 193 57.76 9.37 4.56
CA SER A 193 57.35 10.53 5.38
C SER A 193 56.61 11.62 4.58
N ASN A 194 56.84 11.68 3.27
CA ASN A 194 56.19 12.59 2.33
C ASN A 194 54.74 12.21 1.98
N ASP A 195 54.22 11.05 2.39
CA ASP A 195 52.82 10.68 2.10
C ASP A 195 51.90 10.91 3.32
N GLN A 196 52.45 10.95 4.53
CA GLN A 196 51.67 11.11 5.76
C GLN A 196 50.80 12.37 5.78
N TYR A 197 51.33 13.52 5.31
CA TYR A 197 50.56 14.76 5.24
C TYR A 197 49.43 14.68 4.20
N LYS A 198 49.61 13.93 3.10
CA LYS A 198 48.58 13.76 2.06
C LYS A 198 47.40 12.97 2.61
N HIS A 199 47.66 11.91 3.38
CA HIS A 199 46.60 11.14 4.05
C HIS A 199 45.87 11.98 5.11
N LEU A 200 46.61 12.76 5.90
CA LEU A 200 46.00 13.67 6.89
C LEU A 200 45.11 14.71 6.21
N LEU A 201 45.62 15.35 5.14
CA LEU A 201 44.88 16.30 4.33
C LEU A 201 43.59 15.68 3.77
N ALA A 202 43.72 14.52 3.10
CA ALA A 202 42.60 13.83 2.48
C ALA A 202 41.56 13.37 3.51
N ARG A 203 41.98 12.74 4.62
CA ARG A 203 41.08 12.29 5.69
C ARG A 203 40.36 13.45 6.38
N ALA A 204 41.06 14.52 6.73
CA ALA A 204 40.47 15.67 7.39
C ALA A 204 39.48 16.40 6.47
N ALA A 205 39.88 16.69 5.23
CA ALA A 205 39.00 17.33 4.25
C ALA A 205 37.78 16.47 3.92
N ALA A 206 37.96 15.16 3.71
CA ALA A 206 36.86 14.22 3.45
C ALA A 206 35.89 14.13 4.63
N CYS A 207 36.37 14.07 5.87
CA CYS A 207 35.50 14.02 7.05
C CYS A 207 34.73 15.32 7.28
N ILE A 208 35.34 16.49 7.04
CA ILE A 208 34.64 17.78 7.08
C ILE A 208 33.55 17.82 6.00
N ALA A 209 33.90 17.45 4.75
CA ALA A 209 32.96 17.43 3.64
C ALA A 209 31.79 16.45 3.87
N LEU A 210 32.05 15.27 4.44
CA LEU A 210 31.01 14.29 4.76
C LEU A 210 30.04 14.79 5.83
N ASN A 211 30.55 15.52 6.84
CA ASN A 211 29.72 16.14 7.88
C ASN A 211 28.82 17.25 7.31
N MET A 212 29.38 18.12 6.47
CA MET A 212 28.61 19.16 5.79
C MET A 212 27.61 18.57 4.79
N TYR A 213 27.96 17.47 4.12
CA TYR A 213 27.03 16.71 3.28
C TYR A 213 25.88 16.09 4.10
N ALA A 214 26.16 15.58 5.30
CA ALA A 214 25.12 15.09 6.22
C ALA A 214 24.17 16.22 6.68
N ASP A 215 24.68 17.45 6.88
CA ASP A 215 23.81 18.62 7.10
C ASP A 215 22.89 18.86 5.90
N GLN A 216 23.41 18.78 4.68
CA GLN A 216 22.59 18.95 3.47
C GLN A 216 21.53 17.85 3.32
N ILE A 217 21.83 16.60 3.68
CA ILE A 217 20.84 15.52 3.75
C ILE A 217 19.71 15.94 4.71
N ARG A 218 20.06 16.31 5.93
CA ARG A 218 19.11 16.70 6.98
C ARG A 218 18.19 17.83 6.53
N GLU A 219 18.77 18.92 6.02
CA GLU A 219 18.03 20.10 5.59
C GLU A 219 17.13 19.80 4.38
N LYS A 220 17.62 19.08 3.36
CA LYS A 220 16.82 18.73 2.18
C LYS A 220 15.70 17.73 2.48
N SER A 221 15.87 16.90 3.51
CA SER A 221 14.86 15.93 3.95
C SER A 221 13.77 16.55 4.83
N LYS A 222 14.00 17.74 5.40
CA LYS A 222 13.14 18.39 6.40
C LYS A 222 11.68 18.51 5.99
N ASP A 223 11.41 18.86 4.74
CA ASP A 223 10.06 19.14 4.23
C ASP A 223 9.42 17.94 3.50
N LYS A 224 10.20 16.87 3.26
CA LYS A 224 9.73 15.66 2.59
C LYS A 224 9.55 14.50 3.56
N CYS A 225 10.65 14.07 4.16
CA CYS A 225 10.71 12.95 5.09
C CYS A 225 11.80 13.24 6.13
N PRO A 226 11.44 13.90 7.25
CA PRO A 226 12.42 14.48 8.15
C PRO A 226 13.33 13.40 8.76
N ILE A 227 14.64 13.62 8.67
CA ILE A 227 15.66 12.85 9.40
C ILE A 227 16.16 13.74 10.54
N ASP A 228 16.06 13.24 11.76
CA ASP A 228 16.54 13.96 12.93
C ASP A 228 18.07 13.89 13.08
N GLU A 229 18.65 14.92 13.70
CA GLU A 229 20.09 14.99 13.95
C GLU A 229 20.59 13.82 14.81
N SER A 230 19.84 13.40 15.82
CA SER A 230 20.22 12.25 16.65
C SER A 230 20.27 10.95 15.84
N LYS A 231 19.45 10.85 14.78
CA LYS A 231 19.49 9.72 13.84
C LYS A 231 20.76 9.75 12.99
N ILE A 232 21.15 10.92 12.46
CA ILE A 232 22.42 11.09 11.73
C ILE A 232 23.61 10.78 12.65
N GLN A 233 23.63 11.31 13.88
CA GLN A 233 24.65 11.00 14.88
C GLN A 233 24.75 9.49 15.13
N ARG A 234 23.61 8.80 15.22
CA ARG A 234 23.57 7.34 15.39
C ARG A 234 24.15 6.60 14.18
N MET A 235 23.97 7.08 12.95
CA MET A 235 24.59 6.48 11.75
C MET A 235 26.12 6.51 11.85
N PHE A 236 26.71 7.67 12.20
CA PHE A 236 28.16 7.78 12.41
C PHE A 236 28.66 6.92 13.58
N ASN A 237 27.95 6.95 14.71
CA ASN A 237 28.35 6.19 15.90
C ASN A 237 28.31 4.68 15.64
N PHE A 238 27.26 4.19 15.00
CA PHE A 238 27.07 2.76 14.74
C PHE A 238 28.11 2.24 13.74
N TRP A 239 28.36 2.99 12.65
CA TRP A 239 29.43 2.64 11.71
C TRP A 239 30.78 2.57 12.44
N ASN A 240 31.11 3.56 13.27
CA ASN A 240 32.42 3.61 13.96
C ASN A 240 32.56 2.51 15.01
N ALA A 241 31.47 2.15 15.71
CA ALA A 241 31.47 1.07 16.68
C ALA A 241 31.80 -0.28 16.02
N ILE A 242 31.36 -0.50 14.78
CA ILE A 242 31.61 -1.75 14.04
C ILE A 242 33.00 -1.70 13.38
N ASN A 243 33.31 -0.62 12.69
CA ASN A 243 34.42 -0.57 11.74
C ASN A 243 35.70 0.05 12.30
N ASN A 244 35.60 0.78 13.41
CA ASN A 244 36.70 1.47 14.09
C ASN A 244 36.78 1.04 15.56
N ASN A 245 36.33 -0.17 15.93
CA ASN A 245 36.36 -0.63 17.33
C ASN A 245 37.78 -0.61 17.93
N SER A 246 38.79 -0.99 17.15
CA SER A 246 40.22 -0.98 17.50
C SER A 246 40.76 0.43 17.75
N CYS A 247 40.06 1.45 17.27
CA CYS A 247 40.36 2.86 17.49
C CYS A 247 39.74 3.44 18.76
N LEU A 248 38.74 2.77 19.34
CA LEU A 248 37.92 3.33 20.41
C LEU A 248 38.40 2.95 21.81
N THR A 249 39.19 1.88 21.98
CA THR A 249 39.70 1.42 23.28
C THR A 249 41.06 2.03 23.66
N SER A 250 41.25 2.34 24.94
CA SER A 250 42.46 2.99 25.49
C SER A 250 43.72 2.14 25.34
N ALA A 251 43.62 0.81 25.43
CA ALA A 251 44.75 -0.12 25.25
C ALA A 251 45.29 -0.14 23.80
N SER A 252 44.46 0.21 22.81
CA SER A 252 44.82 0.17 21.39
C SER A 252 45.41 1.48 20.85
N ARG A 253 45.15 2.62 21.52
CA ARG A 253 45.66 3.94 21.11
C ARG A 253 47.17 4.10 21.27
N ALA A 254 47.79 3.35 22.19
CA ALA A 254 49.22 3.40 22.42
C ALA A 254 50.02 2.76 21.25
N ASN A 255 49.43 1.80 20.54
CA ASN A 255 50.11 1.01 19.52
C ASN A 255 49.66 1.28 18.07
N ASN A 256 48.55 2.01 17.85
CA ASN A 256 48.01 2.25 16.50
C ASN A 256 48.06 3.75 16.12
N LYS A 257 49.21 4.19 15.61
CA LYS A 257 49.49 5.60 15.22
C LYS A 257 48.70 6.08 13.99
N ASP A 258 47.99 5.19 13.29
CA ASP A 258 47.25 5.47 12.06
C ASP A 258 45.72 5.49 12.22
N CYS A 259 45.25 5.42 13.46
CA CYS A 259 43.85 5.38 13.81
C CYS A 259 43.15 6.75 13.62
N PHE A 260 42.29 6.86 12.59
CA PHE A 260 41.47 8.05 12.30
C PHE A 260 39.98 7.73 12.43
N VAL A 261 39.28 8.46 13.30
CA VAL A 261 37.83 8.28 13.54
C VAL A 261 37.09 9.54 13.09
N CYS A 262 36.36 9.45 11.98
CA CYS A 262 35.46 10.51 11.55
C CYS A 262 34.17 10.45 12.38
N LYS A 263 34.01 11.40 13.30
CA LYS A 263 32.80 11.54 14.12
C LYS A 263 31.85 12.54 13.46
N ARG A 264 30.56 12.41 13.79
CA ARG A 264 29.57 13.41 13.44
C ARG A 264 29.87 14.72 14.19
N LEU A 265 29.98 15.79 13.42
CA LEU A 265 30.13 17.20 13.81
C LEU A 265 29.20 18.01 12.90
N GLN A 266 28.58 19.06 13.41
CA GLN A 266 27.72 19.93 12.61
C GLN A 266 28.53 20.99 11.88
N GLY A 267 28.01 21.53 10.78
CA GLY A 267 28.65 22.61 10.03
C GLY A 267 29.04 23.81 10.88
N SER A 268 28.29 24.09 11.95
CA SER A 268 28.61 25.13 12.95
C SER A 268 29.94 24.89 13.67
N ASP A 269 30.35 23.63 13.86
CA ASP A 269 31.62 23.27 14.51
C ASP A 269 32.84 23.68 13.66
N PHE A 270 32.61 24.01 12.39
CA PHE A 270 33.65 24.47 11.45
C PHE A 270 33.57 25.97 11.15
N ALA A 271 32.63 26.72 11.76
CA ALA A 271 32.38 28.13 11.43
C ALA A 271 33.65 29.01 11.55
N ASP A 272 34.45 28.76 12.58
CA ASP A 272 35.69 29.49 12.86
C ASP A 272 36.93 28.85 12.22
N CYS A 273 36.76 27.80 11.41
CA CYS A 273 37.88 27.09 10.80
C CYS A 273 38.48 27.89 9.64
N LYS A 274 39.60 28.58 9.93
CA LYS A 274 40.36 29.37 8.97
C LYS A 274 41.77 28.81 8.78
N LEU A 275 42.18 28.62 7.52
CA LEU A 275 43.53 28.21 7.17
C LEU A 275 44.48 29.41 7.15
N SER A 276 45.74 29.17 7.52
CA SER A 276 46.78 30.19 7.53
C SER A 276 48.07 29.60 6.98
N VAL A 277 48.62 30.21 5.93
CA VAL A 277 49.88 29.83 5.28
C VAL A 277 50.75 31.07 5.18
N SER A 278 52.07 30.90 5.26
CA SER A 278 53.03 32.01 5.11
C SER A 278 52.89 32.67 3.74
N ASN A 279 52.91 34.00 3.67
CA ASN A 279 52.92 34.75 2.39
C ASN A 279 54.15 34.41 1.52
N THR A 280 55.19 33.80 2.11
CA THR A 280 56.37 33.30 1.38
C THR A 280 56.11 31.99 0.64
N LEU A 281 55.05 31.24 0.99
CA LEU A 281 54.71 29.93 0.42
C LEU A 281 53.49 29.98 -0.51
N VAL A 282 52.57 30.92 -0.30
CA VAL A 282 51.35 31.08 -1.12
C VAL A 282 51.45 32.34 -1.96
N ASP A 283 51.05 32.25 -3.22
CA ASP A 283 50.86 33.44 -4.05
C ASP A 283 49.57 34.14 -3.64
N THR A 284 49.73 35.36 -3.12
CA THR A 284 48.63 36.24 -2.71
C THR A 284 48.39 37.38 -3.70
N THR A 285 49.20 37.47 -4.75
CA THR A 285 49.25 38.58 -5.72
C THR A 285 48.55 38.25 -7.04
N SER A 286 48.49 36.97 -7.42
CA SER A 286 47.79 36.52 -8.62
C SER A 286 46.33 36.19 -8.31
N SER A 287 45.40 37.10 -8.65
CA SER A 287 43.97 36.80 -8.65
C SER A 287 43.52 36.43 -10.06
N PRO A 288 43.17 35.16 -10.35
CA PRO A 288 42.43 34.85 -11.56
C PRO A 288 41.01 35.45 -11.48
N GLN A 289 40.50 35.96 -12.60
CA GLN A 289 39.11 36.41 -12.72
C GLN A 289 38.14 35.22 -12.63
N SER A 290 37.16 35.31 -11.72
CA SER A 290 35.94 34.47 -11.56
C SER A 290 36.01 33.17 -10.70
N GLY A 291 35.31 33.17 -9.54
CA GLY A 291 34.90 31.96 -8.78
C GLY A 291 34.84 32.09 -7.24
N THR A 292 34.29 31.05 -6.57
CA THR A 292 34.12 30.92 -5.11
C THR A 292 35.43 30.90 -4.30
N CYS A 293 36.57 30.61 -4.92
CA CYS A 293 37.88 30.62 -4.26
C CYS A 293 38.49 32.03 -4.09
N ASN A 294 37.89 33.08 -4.65
CA ASN A 294 38.37 34.46 -4.51
C ASN A 294 37.82 35.18 -3.26
N ASN A 295 36.66 34.76 -2.75
CA ASN A 295 36.07 35.30 -1.52
C ASN A 295 36.39 34.37 -0.35
N ASP A 296 37.00 34.90 0.71
CA ASP A 296 37.27 34.14 1.93
C ASP A 296 37.96 32.78 1.68
N SER A 297 38.98 32.77 0.80
CA SER A 297 39.73 31.59 0.32
C SER A 297 40.35 30.71 1.43
N THR A 298 40.45 31.27 2.64
CA THR A 298 40.98 30.62 3.84
C THR A 298 39.89 30.05 4.75
N LYS A 299 38.61 30.41 4.59
CA LYS A 299 37.51 29.89 5.40
C LYS A 299 37.05 28.53 4.87
N VAL A 300 37.28 27.48 5.66
CA VAL A 300 37.06 26.09 5.23
C VAL A 300 35.60 25.81 4.92
N THR A 301 34.67 26.33 5.72
CA THR A 301 33.23 26.17 5.51
C THR A 301 32.78 26.69 4.16
N ILE A 302 33.16 27.92 3.79
CA ILE A 302 32.77 28.52 2.50
C ILE A 302 33.33 27.70 1.33
N GLN A 303 34.58 27.27 1.42
CA GLN A 303 35.26 26.58 0.33
C GLN A 303 34.71 25.14 0.15
N VAL A 304 34.53 24.39 1.24
CA VAL A 304 33.94 23.05 1.18
C VAL A 304 32.47 23.14 0.75
N ASP A 305 31.70 24.08 1.28
CA ASP A 305 30.30 24.28 0.89
C ASP A 305 30.17 24.62 -0.61
N GLY A 306 31.07 25.46 -1.15
CA GLY A 306 31.14 25.77 -2.57
C GLY A 306 31.50 24.57 -3.47
N LEU A 307 32.18 23.55 -2.93
CA LEU A 307 32.42 22.29 -3.65
C LEU A 307 31.21 21.36 -3.62
N LEU A 308 30.34 21.48 -2.61
CA LEU A 308 29.14 20.67 -2.44
C LEU A 308 27.89 21.27 -3.10
N LYS A 309 27.75 22.61 -3.09
CA LYS A 309 26.59 23.34 -3.63
C LYS A 309 26.72 23.59 -5.14
N LYS A 310 25.58 23.70 -5.81
CA LYS A 310 25.42 23.61 -7.28
C LYS A 310 25.92 24.88 -8.02
N ASP A 311 27.20 24.89 -8.38
CA ASP A 311 27.86 25.84 -9.31
C ASP A 311 28.75 25.08 -10.32
N ASP A 312 29.27 25.74 -11.36
CA ASP A 312 30.12 25.13 -12.43
C ASP A 312 31.37 24.39 -11.90
N LYS A 313 31.77 24.66 -10.66
CA LYS A 313 32.93 24.04 -10.00
C LYS A 313 32.56 23.00 -8.93
N SER A 314 31.27 22.71 -8.76
CA SER A 314 30.75 21.73 -7.78
C SER A 314 31.07 20.28 -8.15
N ILE A 315 30.97 19.38 -7.18
CA ILE A 315 31.09 17.94 -7.39
C ILE A 315 29.72 17.41 -7.85
N PRO A 316 29.55 16.99 -9.12
CA PRO A 316 28.23 16.69 -9.68
C PRO A 316 27.51 15.54 -8.94
N GLU A 317 28.27 14.58 -8.41
CA GLU A 317 27.76 13.43 -7.67
C GLU A 317 27.04 13.83 -6.37
N VAL A 318 27.43 14.94 -5.73
CA VAL A 318 26.77 15.46 -4.52
C VAL A 318 25.31 15.78 -4.79
N ASN A 319 25.04 16.49 -5.89
CA ASN A 319 23.66 16.86 -6.23
C ASN A 319 22.84 15.65 -6.67
N LYS A 320 23.43 14.74 -7.44
CA LYS A 320 22.80 13.49 -7.86
C LYS A 320 22.39 12.63 -6.66
N THR A 321 23.28 12.49 -5.69
CA THR A 321 23.04 11.69 -4.48
C THR A 321 22.01 12.34 -3.55
N LEU A 322 22.01 13.67 -3.42
CA LEU A 322 21.01 14.39 -2.63
C LEU A 322 19.60 14.34 -3.24
N SER A 323 19.46 14.25 -4.56
CA SER A 323 18.14 14.11 -5.19
C SER A 323 17.53 12.73 -4.93
N THR A 324 18.34 11.67 -4.92
CA THR A 324 17.85 10.28 -4.78
C THR A 324 17.50 9.86 -3.35
N ILE A 325 18.14 10.47 -2.33
CA ILE A 325 17.91 10.12 -0.91
C ILE A 325 16.45 10.31 -0.50
N ASN A 326 15.80 11.37 -1.01
CA ASN A 326 14.43 11.72 -0.64
C ASN A 326 13.36 11.14 -1.58
N GLU A 327 13.74 10.30 -2.54
CA GLU A 327 12.78 9.61 -3.40
C GLU A 327 12.02 8.54 -2.60
N MET A 328 10.69 8.56 -2.67
CA MET A 328 9.80 7.61 -2.02
C MET A 328 9.12 6.79 -3.12
N ASN A 329 9.82 5.77 -3.61
CA ASN A 329 9.35 4.96 -4.76
C ASN A 329 8.50 3.75 -4.34
N THR A 330 8.26 3.57 -3.04
CA THR A 330 7.49 2.44 -2.49
C THR A 330 6.43 2.94 -1.54
N PHE A 331 5.31 2.21 -1.47
CA PHE A 331 4.20 2.52 -0.56
C PHE A 331 4.65 2.62 0.90
N CYS A 332 5.54 1.74 1.36
CA CYS A 332 6.07 1.79 2.73
C CYS A 332 6.90 3.05 2.99
N SER A 333 7.71 3.51 2.02
CA SER A 333 8.50 4.72 2.19
C SER A 333 7.60 5.95 2.29
N GLU A 334 6.56 6.05 1.46
CA GLU A 334 5.56 7.12 1.57
C GLU A 334 4.85 7.10 2.93
N LEU A 335 4.39 5.92 3.36
CA LEU A 335 3.69 5.73 4.63
C LEU A 335 4.55 6.11 5.85
N GLN A 336 5.80 5.63 5.89
CA GLN A 336 6.75 5.93 6.95
C GLN A 336 7.06 7.43 7.01
N CYS A 337 7.22 8.07 5.85
CA CYS A 337 7.49 9.49 5.78
C CYS A 337 6.28 10.33 6.18
N ALA A 338 5.07 9.94 5.79
CA ALA A 338 3.83 10.60 6.22
C ALA A 338 3.66 10.54 7.75
N ALA A 339 3.97 9.40 8.37
CA ALA A 339 3.96 9.27 9.83
C ALA A 339 5.01 10.15 10.52
N LYS A 340 6.24 10.21 9.98
CA LYS A 340 7.32 11.08 10.50
C LYS A 340 6.98 12.56 10.41
N GLN A 341 6.36 12.97 9.30
CA GLN A 341 5.89 14.34 9.12
C GLN A 341 4.81 14.72 10.12
N TYR A 342 3.80 13.86 10.28
CA TYR A 342 2.74 14.08 11.27
C TYR A 342 3.31 14.25 12.68
N HIS A 343 4.21 13.35 13.11
CA HIS A 343 4.80 13.44 14.45
C HIS A 343 5.65 14.71 14.64
N LYS A 344 6.47 15.08 13.66
CA LYS A 344 7.26 16.32 13.71
C LYS A 344 6.38 17.55 13.93
N ASN A 345 5.23 17.62 13.27
CA ASN A 345 4.33 18.77 13.33
C ASN A 345 3.51 18.81 14.63
N LYS A 346 3.10 17.64 15.17
CA LYS A 346 2.33 17.56 16.43
C LYS A 346 3.11 18.06 17.66
N HIS A 347 4.44 18.00 17.63
CA HIS A 347 5.29 18.31 18.79
C HIS A 347 5.97 19.69 18.78
N ASN A 348 5.60 20.62 17.88
CA ASN A 348 6.15 22.00 17.83
C ASN A 348 7.69 22.07 17.99
N GLY A 349 8.44 21.14 17.39
CA GLY A 349 9.91 21.10 17.50
C GLY A 349 10.48 20.63 18.86
N GLY A 350 9.64 20.08 19.75
CA GLY A 350 10.10 19.32 20.91
C GLY A 350 10.95 18.10 20.51
N GLN A 351 11.74 17.58 21.45
CA GLN A 351 12.77 16.57 21.22
C GLN A 351 12.24 15.41 20.35
N PHE A 352 12.72 15.31 19.11
CA PHE A 352 12.25 14.32 18.14
C PHE A 352 12.53 12.92 18.69
N LYS A 353 11.48 12.15 18.97
CA LYS A 353 11.61 10.78 19.45
C LYS A 353 12.17 9.93 18.32
N THR A 354 13.29 9.25 18.56
CA THR A 354 14.03 8.49 17.53
C THR A 354 13.27 7.30 16.95
N THR A 355 12.14 6.92 17.57
CA THR A 355 11.32 5.77 17.19
C THR A 355 9.86 6.13 17.40
N LEU A 356 9.10 6.08 16.30
CA LEU A 356 7.65 6.23 16.27
C LEU A 356 6.97 4.90 16.57
N SER A 357 5.77 4.96 17.12
CA SER A 357 4.92 3.80 17.41
C SER A 357 3.52 3.98 16.83
N TRP A 358 2.83 2.86 16.61
CA TRP A 358 1.45 2.86 16.15
C TRP A 358 0.51 3.66 17.06
N ASP A 359 0.69 3.55 18.38
CA ASP A 359 -0.18 4.19 19.38
C ASP A 359 -0.18 5.72 19.28
N GLU A 360 0.88 6.33 18.74
CA GLU A 360 0.99 7.77 18.56
C GLU A 360 0.12 8.30 17.39
N ILE A 361 -0.25 7.41 16.45
CA ILE A 361 -1.03 7.73 15.25
C ILE A 361 -2.41 7.06 15.21
N SER A 362 -2.61 5.99 15.98
CA SER A 362 -3.78 5.11 15.89
C SER A 362 -5.10 5.84 16.08
N GLY A 363 -5.18 6.82 16.97
CA GLY A 363 -6.40 7.61 17.18
C GLY A 363 -6.85 8.41 15.95
N VAL A 364 -5.91 9.00 15.19
CA VAL A 364 -6.23 9.70 13.94
C VAL A 364 -6.61 8.70 12.85
N VAL A 365 -5.94 7.55 12.82
CA VAL A 365 -6.22 6.49 11.85
C VAL A 365 -7.62 5.89 12.07
N ASP A 366 -7.99 5.58 13.30
CA ASP A 366 -9.30 5.02 13.68
C ASP A 366 -10.46 5.97 13.31
N GLU A 367 -10.33 7.26 13.64
CA GLU A 367 -11.35 8.26 13.31
C GLU A 367 -11.59 8.35 11.79
N GLN A 368 -10.51 8.32 11.00
CA GLN A 368 -10.62 8.38 9.54
C GLN A 368 -11.11 7.07 8.95
N LEU A 369 -10.71 5.92 9.51
CA LEU A 369 -11.17 4.61 9.06
C LEU A 369 -12.70 4.52 9.13
N LYS A 370 -13.29 4.95 10.25
CA LYS A 370 -14.74 4.98 10.43
C LYS A 370 -15.44 5.82 9.36
N LYS A 371 -14.91 7.01 9.08
CA LYS A 371 -15.42 7.90 8.03
C LYS A 371 -15.31 7.29 6.63
N LEU A 372 -14.18 6.65 6.32
CA LEU A 372 -13.99 5.95 5.05
C LEU A 372 -15.02 4.84 4.90
N LEU A 373 -15.16 3.97 5.90
CA LEU A 373 -16.08 2.83 5.85
C LEU A 373 -17.55 3.29 5.76
N GLU A 374 -17.93 4.34 6.50
CA GLU A 374 -19.26 4.96 6.39
C GLU A 374 -19.53 5.52 4.99
N ASP A 375 -18.52 6.14 4.36
CA ASP A 375 -18.69 6.74 3.05
C ASP A 375 -18.81 5.70 1.93
N ILE A 376 -17.92 4.70 1.91
CA ILE A 376 -17.89 3.70 0.82
C ILE A 376 -19.11 2.77 0.83
N THR A 377 -19.73 2.58 2.00
CA THR A 377 -20.92 1.73 2.16
C THR A 377 -22.23 2.49 1.94
N ASN A 378 -22.18 3.80 1.69
CA ASN A 378 -23.36 4.59 1.35
C ASN A 378 -23.72 4.42 -0.13
N GLU A 379 -24.66 3.51 -0.42
CA GLU A 379 -25.15 3.22 -1.76
C GLU A 379 -25.64 4.47 -2.52
N GLY A 380 -26.23 5.44 -1.82
CA GLY A 380 -26.73 6.68 -2.42
C GLY A 380 -25.63 7.48 -3.12
N LYS A 381 -24.36 7.31 -2.71
CA LYS A 381 -23.19 7.98 -3.28
C LYS A 381 -22.51 7.20 -4.40
N TRP A 382 -22.89 5.94 -4.66
CA TRP A 382 -22.25 5.12 -5.69
C TRP A 382 -22.46 5.67 -7.11
N ASN A 383 -23.51 6.47 -7.32
CA ASN A 383 -23.75 7.15 -8.59
C ASN A 383 -22.69 8.22 -8.88
N ASP A 384 -22.02 8.76 -7.88
CA ASP A 384 -21.00 9.80 -8.03
C ASP A 384 -19.70 9.29 -8.68
N VAL A 385 -19.57 7.97 -8.82
CA VAL A 385 -18.39 7.28 -9.37
C VAL A 385 -18.76 6.26 -10.45
N SER A 386 -20.02 6.26 -10.92
CA SER A 386 -20.51 5.22 -11.84
C SER A 386 -19.75 5.16 -13.16
N THR A 387 -19.36 6.32 -13.69
CA THR A 387 -18.65 6.47 -14.97
C THR A 387 -17.31 5.72 -15.00
N TYR A 388 -16.68 5.50 -13.83
CA TYR A 388 -15.44 4.74 -13.71
C TYR A 388 -15.65 3.23 -13.69
N CYS A 389 -16.90 2.77 -13.61
CA CYS A 389 -17.25 1.36 -13.40
C CYS A 389 -18.17 0.79 -14.49
N ASP A 390 -18.54 1.57 -15.51
CA ASP A 390 -19.45 1.11 -16.57
C ASP A 390 -18.87 -0.06 -17.40
N LYS A 391 -17.54 -0.15 -17.52
CA LYS A 391 -16.82 -1.14 -18.33
C LYS A 391 -16.18 -2.28 -17.53
N VAL A 392 -16.56 -2.48 -16.28
CA VAL A 392 -15.96 -3.50 -15.40
C VAL A 392 -16.31 -4.94 -15.79
N GLY A 393 -17.40 -5.15 -16.54
CA GLY A 393 -17.86 -6.47 -16.95
C GLY A 393 -17.05 -7.04 -18.13
N LEU A 394 -16.75 -8.33 -18.08
CA LEU A 394 -16.19 -9.11 -19.18
C LEU A 394 -17.31 -9.63 -20.09
N LEU A 395 -16.96 -9.99 -21.34
CA LEU A 395 -17.91 -10.60 -22.29
C LEU A 395 -18.49 -11.93 -21.77
N THR A 396 -17.72 -12.65 -20.95
CA THR A 396 -18.13 -13.92 -20.34
C THR A 396 -18.98 -13.76 -19.10
N ASP A 397 -19.10 -12.55 -18.55
CA ASP A 397 -19.91 -12.32 -17.36
C ASP A 397 -21.40 -12.30 -17.72
N ASN A 398 -22.21 -12.97 -16.89
CA ASN A 398 -23.65 -12.84 -16.98
C ASN A 398 -24.13 -11.48 -16.43
N ASP A 399 -25.39 -11.13 -16.66
CA ASP A 399 -25.92 -9.83 -16.28
C ASP A 399 -25.90 -9.60 -14.75
N GLY A 400 -26.11 -10.65 -13.96
CA GLY A 400 -26.01 -10.56 -12.50
C GLY A 400 -24.59 -10.26 -12.04
N GLU A 401 -23.60 -10.91 -12.64
CA GLU A 401 -22.19 -10.68 -12.38
C GLU A 401 -21.76 -9.28 -12.82
N LYS A 402 -22.20 -8.80 -13.99
CA LYS A 402 -21.92 -7.43 -14.45
C LYS A 402 -22.43 -6.39 -13.46
N ARG A 403 -23.68 -6.54 -13.00
CA ARG A 403 -24.28 -5.62 -12.00
C ARG A 403 -23.54 -5.69 -10.67
N ALA A 404 -23.22 -6.88 -10.18
CA ALA A 404 -22.48 -7.04 -8.94
C ALA A 404 -21.05 -6.48 -9.04
N LYS A 405 -20.36 -6.70 -10.17
CA LYS A 405 -19.04 -6.09 -10.45
C LYS A 405 -19.12 -4.57 -10.47
N GLN A 406 -20.17 -3.99 -11.06
CA GLN A 406 -20.41 -2.55 -11.02
C GLN A 406 -20.57 -2.04 -9.58
N LYS A 407 -21.36 -2.72 -8.74
CA LYS A 407 -21.52 -2.38 -7.32
C LYS A 407 -20.19 -2.43 -6.56
N ALA A 408 -19.44 -3.52 -6.70
CA ALA A 408 -18.13 -3.69 -6.08
C ALA A 408 -17.13 -2.61 -6.54
N CYS A 409 -17.02 -2.36 -7.85
CA CYS A 409 -16.17 -1.31 -8.39
C CYS A 409 -16.54 0.08 -7.83
N LYS A 410 -17.84 0.40 -7.76
CA LYS A 410 -18.31 1.69 -7.23
C LYS A 410 -17.94 1.88 -5.77
N LEU A 411 -18.02 0.83 -4.94
CA LEU A 411 -17.60 0.88 -3.54
C LEU A 411 -16.13 1.31 -3.41
N PHE A 412 -15.22 0.66 -4.14
CA PHE A 412 -13.78 0.98 -4.06
C PHE A 412 -13.43 2.28 -4.77
N ALA A 413 -14.10 2.62 -5.89
CA ALA A 413 -13.95 3.90 -6.54
C ALA A 413 -14.36 5.06 -5.62
N LEU A 414 -15.44 4.88 -4.84
CA LEU A 414 -15.85 5.84 -3.83
C LEU A 414 -14.82 5.95 -2.71
N GLY A 415 -14.19 4.85 -2.29
CA GLY A 415 -13.08 4.87 -1.33
C GLY A 415 -11.87 5.66 -1.83
N LEU A 416 -11.47 5.48 -3.09
CA LEU A 416 -10.40 6.25 -3.73
C LEU A 416 -10.75 7.75 -3.82
N LYS A 417 -12.01 8.06 -4.13
CA LYS A 417 -12.53 9.44 -4.13
C LYS A 417 -12.55 10.05 -2.72
N HIS A 418 -12.94 9.27 -1.71
CA HIS A 418 -12.90 9.68 -0.31
C HIS A 418 -11.48 10.07 0.09
N ILE A 419 -10.50 9.18 -0.19
CA ILE A 419 -9.09 9.41 0.11
C ILE A 419 -8.58 10.69 -0.55
N SER A 420 -8.92 10.94 -1.82
CA SER A 420 -8.47 12.17 -2.51
C SER A 420 -9.11 13.44 -1.95
N SER A 421 -10.30 13.33 -1.36
CA SER A 421 -11.02 14.45 -0.74
C SER A 421 -10.55 14.81 0.67
N ILE A 422 -9.69 13.99 1.29
CA ILE A 422 -9.15 14.27 2.63
C ILE A 422 -8.34 15.57 2.58
N THR A 423 -8.90 16.61 3.20
CA THR A 423 -8.33 17.96 3.21
C THR A 423 -7.13 18.07 4.13
N GLU A 424 -6.17 18.90 3.74
CA GLU A 424 -5.03 19.25 4.59
C GLU A 424 -5.41 20.38 5.53
N ASP A 425 -5.62 20.05 6.81
CA ASP A 425 -5.53 21.06 7.84
C ASP A 425 -4.04 21.41 8.04
N LYS A 426 -3.62 22.55 7.48
CA LYS A 426 -2.23 23.04 7.59
C LYS A 426 -1.76 23.19 9.04
N SER A 427 -2.67 23.32 10.01
CA SER A 427 -2.34 23.41 11.43
C SER A 427 -2.00 22.06 12.07
N LYS A 428 -2.57 20.95 11.54
CA LYS A 428 -2.37 19.58 12.05
C LYS A 428 -1.39 18.77 11.21
N ALA A 429 -1.22 19.15 9.94
CA ALA A 429 -0.35 18.51 8.97
C ALA A 429 -0.49 16.97 8.92
N ASP A 430 -1.71 16.48 9.14
CA ASP A 430 -2.07 15.07 9.20
C ASP A 430 -2.62 14.54 7.87
N GLY A 431 -2.89 15.41 6.89
CA GLY A 431 -3.45 15.04 5.59
C GLY A 431 -2.69 13.93 4.86
N PRO A 432 -1.36 14.03 4.68
CA PRO A 432 -0.57 12.94 4.10
C PRO A 432 -0.71 11.63 4.88
N LEU A 433 -0.61 11.67 6.21
CA LEU A 433 -0.77 10.48 7.06
C LEU A 433 -2.14 9.83 6.85
N LYS A 434 -3.21 10.62 6.90
CA LYS A 434 -4.58 10.14 6.71
C LYS A 434 -4.73 9.47 5.34
N ARG A 435 -4.28 10.11 4.26
CA ARG A 435 -4.40 9.55 2.90
C ARG A 435 -3.65 8.23 2.74
N THR A 436 -2.42 8.15 3.20
CA THR A 436 -1.62 6.92 3.06
C THR A 436 -2.16 5.78 3.94
N MET A 437 -2.62 6.10 5.16
CA MET A 437 -3.23 5.11 6.05
C MET A 437 -4.60 4.64 5.56
N MET A 438 -5.42 5.53 4.99
CA MET A 438 -6.70 5.15 4.40
C MET A 438 -6.53 4.33 3.12
N CYS A 439 -5.49 4.59 2.33
CA CYS A 439 -5.12 3.69 1.23
C CYS A 439 -4.67 2.31 1.72
N ALA A 440 -3.91 2.24 2.82
CA ALA A 440 -3.56 0.98 3.44
C ALA A 440 -4.83 0.24 3.91
N ALA A 441 -5.73 0.95 4.59
CA ALA A 441 -6.99 0.40 5.06
C ALA A 441 -7.87 -0.10 3.91
N LEU A 442 -8.00 0.66 2.82
CA LEU A 442 -8.80 0.27 1.67
C LEU A 442 -8.25 -0.97 0.97
N ASN A 443 -6.92 -1.10 0.86
CA ASN A 443 -6.27 -2.30 0.34
C ASN A 443 -6.53 -3.53 1.22
N LEU A 444 -6.37 -3.39 2.54
CA LEU A 444 -6.60 -4.48 3.48
C LEU A 444 -8.08 -4.85 3.58
N TYR A 445 -8.98 -3.86 3.50
CA TYR A 445 -10.42 -4.07 3.41
C TYR A 445 -10.79 -4.86 2.14
N ALA A 446 -10.16 -4.54 1.00
CA ALA A 446 -10.31 -5.32 -0.22
C ALA A 446 -9.91 -6.79 -0.02
N ASP A 447 -8.74 -7.04 0.58
CA ASP A 447 -8.26 -8.40 0.83
C ASP A 447 -9.23 -9.19 1.73
N GLN A 448 -9.69 -8.59 2.83
CA GLN A 448 -10.67 -9.22 3.74
C GLN A 448 -12.02 -9.48 3.05
N LEU A 449 -12.48 -8.55 2.20
CA LEU A 449 -13.75 -8.71 1.49
C LEU A 449 -13.68 -9.83 0.43
N ILE A 450 -12.55 -9.95 -0.28
CA ILE A 450 -12.27 -11.04 -1.23
C ILE A 450 -12.22 -12.39 -0.51
N GLU A 451 -11.54 -12.47 0.65
CA GLU A 451 -11.48 -13.69 1.44
C GLU A 451 -12.87 -14.13 1.93
N LYS A 452 -13.71 -13.18 2.34
CA LYS A 452 -15.10 -13.46 2.74
C LYS A 452 -16.00 -13.83 1.55
N SER A 453 -15.63 -13.52 0.30
CA SER A 453 -16.49 -13.74 -0.87
C SER A 453 -16.31 -15.08 -1.59
N THR A 454 -15.39 -15.96 -1.16
CA THR A 454 -15.07 -17.23 -1.85
C THR A 454 -16.28 -18.11 -2.20
N LYS A 455 -17.33 -18.10 -1.37
CA LYS A 455 -18.54 -18.93 -1.57
C LYS A 455 -19.78 -18.12 -1.96
N GLN A 456 -19.65 -16.82 -2.14
CA GLN A 456 -20.75 -15.91 -2.47
C GLN A 456 -21.09 -15.99 -3.98
N CYS A 457 -22.27 -15.48 -4.33
CA CYS A 457 -22.76 -15.37 -5.71
C CYS A 457 -23.70 -14.16 -5.78
N PRO A 458 -23.67 -13.31 -6.84
CA PRO A 458 -23.02 -13.49 -8.14
C PRO A 458 -21.50 -13.53 -8.17
N LEU A 459 -20.81 -12.77 -7.32
CA LEU A 459 -19.35 -12.71 -7.33
C LEU A 459 -18.73 -13.68 -6.34
N ASP A 460 -17.76 -14.46 -6.81
CA ASP A 460 -16.77 -15.12 -5.97
C ASP A 460 -15.55 -14.21 -5.72
N ASP A 461 -14.60 -14.70 -4.94
CA ASP A 461 -13.30 -14.06 -4.67
C ASP A 461 -12.60 -13.57 -5.94
N LYS A 462 -12.55 -14.40 -6.99
CA LYS A 462 -11.89 -14.05 -8.25
C LYS A 462 -12.61 -12.90 -8.96
N LYS A 463 -13.93 -13.02 -9.19
CA LYS A 463 -14.70 -11.98 -9.90
C LYS A 463 -14.84 -10.69 -9.08
N LEU A 464 -14.86 -10.79 -7.75
CA LEU A 464 -14.80 -9.63 -6.87
C LEU A 464 -13.44 -8.94 -6.98
N GLY A 465 -12.34 -9.71 -6.95
CA GLY A 465 -10.99 -9.20 -7.19
C GLY A 465 -10.88 -8.41 -8.50
N GLU A 466 -11.39 -8.96 -9.60
CA GLU A 466 -11.40 -8.28 -10.91
C GLU A 466 -12.13 -6.91 -10.87
N ALA A 467 -13.25 -6.81 -10.15
CA ALA A 467 -13.97 -5.55 -10.01
C ALA A 467 -13.23 -4.52 -9.15
N ILE A 468 -12.54 -4.99 -8.11
CA ILE A 468 -11.71 -4.17 -7.24
C ILE A 468 -10.50 -3.65 -8.01
N ASP A 469 -9.80 -4.52 -8.74
CA ASP A 469 -8.62 -4.17 -9.53
C ASP A 469 -8.99 -3.11 -10.57
N HIS A 470 -10.14 -3.26 -11.25
CA HIS A 470 -10.64 -2.25 -12.17
C HIS A 470 -10.80 -0.86 -11.52
N ALA A 471 -11.28 -0.79 -10.27
CA ALA A 471 -11.39 0.47 -9.55
C ALA A 471 -10.01 1.08 -9.24
N PHE A 472 -9.05 0.27 -8.78
CA PHE A 472 -7.69 0.72 -8.49
C PHE A 472 -6.88 1.08 -9.75
N ASP A 473 -7.09 0.41 -10.87
CA ASP A 473 -6.49 0.77 -12.16
C ASP A 473 -6.94 2.17 -12.62
N ASN A 474 -8.17 2.55 -12.26
CA ASN A 474 -8.72 3.88 -12.49
C ASN A 474 -8.35 4.89 -11.38
N SER A 475 -7.58 4.52 -10.36
CA SER A 475 -7.23 5.36 -9.21
C SER A 475 -6.68 6.73 -9.61
N LYS A 476 -5.76 6.77 -10.58
CA LYS A 476 -5.19 8.03 -11.08
C LYS A 476 -6.27 8.99 -11.58
N THR A 477 -7.26 8.48 -12.30
CA THR A 477 -8.36 9.30 -12.84
C THR A 477 -9.34 9.70 -11.75
N ILE A 478 -9.74 8.76 -10.89
CA ILE A 478 -10.67 8.97 -9.78
C ILE A 478 -10.13 10.00 -8.78
N MET A 479 -8.83 9.97 -8.52
CA MET A 479 -8.15 10.88 -7.59
C MET A 479 -7.73 12.21 -8.25
N ASN A 480 -8.28 12.58 -9.42
CA ASN A 480 -7.99 13.81 -10.18
C ASN A 480 -6.52 13.98 -10.65
N GLY A 481 -5.80 12.89 -10.90
CA GLY A 481 -4.37 12.85 -11.26
C GLY A 481 -4.01 13.28 -12.69
N GLY A 482 -4.79 14.17 -13.32
CA GLY A 482 -4.56 14.67 -14.69
C GLY A 482 -4.11 16.14 -14.78
N THR A 483 -4.44 16.99 -13.80
CA THR A 483 -4.15 18.44 -13.88
C THR A 483 -3.39 18.99 -12.67
N SER A 484 -3.51 18.35 -11.50
CA SER A 484 -2.92 18.80 -10.22
C SER A 484 -1.58 18.14 -9.87
N CYS A 485 -1.28 16.97 -10.45
CA CYS A 485 0.00 16.27 -10.27
C CYS A 485 1.01 16.65 -11.35
N LYS A 486 1.36 17.93 -11.49
CA LYS A 486 2.45 18.33 -12.39
C LYS A 486 3.80 18.02 -11.75
N THR A 487 4.63 17.28 -12.48
CA THR A 487 6.06 17.12 -12.22
C THR A 487 6.72 18.51 -12.14
N GLY A 488 7.00 18.98 -10.92
CA GLY A 488 7.73 20.23 -10.70
C GLY A 488 7.18 21.16 -9.60
N SER A 489 5.98 20.92 -9.05
CA SER A 489 5.50 21.71 -7.91
C SER A 489 5.90 21.06 -6.59
N GLY A 490 6.67 21.76 -5.77
CA GLY A 490 7.20 21.33 -4.46
C GLY A 490 6.14 21.18 -3.35
N THR A 491 4.96 20.65 -3.68
CA THR A 491 3.93 20.29 -2.70
C THR A 491 3.75 18.77 -2.71
N ASN A 492 3.87 18.14 -1.53
CA ASN A 492 3.77 16.68 -1.30
C ASN A 492 2.36 16.11 -1.56
N SER A 493 1.57 16.67 -2.47
CA SER A 493 0.12 16.44 -2.56
C SER A 493 -0.32 15.47 -3.66
N CYS A 494 0.59 14.90 -4.45
CA CYS A 494 0.23 13.86 -5.42
C CYS A 494 0.45 12.46 -4.84
N PHE A 495 -0.56 11.96 -4.13
CA PHE A 495 -0.60 10.59 -3.62
C PHE A 495 -1.58 9.77 -4.48
N ILE A 496 -1.10 8.73 -5.15
CA ILE A 496 -1.94 7.80 -5.91
C ILE A 496 -2.05 6.51 -5.12
N CYS A 497 -3.27 6.14 -4.74
CA CYS A 497 -3.51 4.89 -4.03
C CYS A 497 -3.61 3.73 -5.02
N GLN A 498 -2.55 2.93 -5.12
CA GLN A 498 -2.49 1.76 -5.99
C GLN A 498 -2.88 0.48 -5.22
N ARG A 499 -3.38 -0.51 -5.96
CA ARG A 499 -3.67 -1.84 -5.43
C ARG A 499 -2.38 -2.55 -4.99
N GLN A 500 -2.40 -3.09 -3.79
CA GLN A 500 -1.33 -3.89 -3.18
C GLN A 500 -1.87 -5.31 -2.93
N HIS A 501 -1.88 -6.18 -3.96
CA HIS A 501 -2.41 -7.55 -3.84
C HIS A 501 -1.78 -8.35 -2.69
N THR A 502 -0.50 -8.10 -2.44
CA THR A 502 0.17 -8.52 -1.20
C THR A 502 0.52 -7.25 -0.46
N PHE A 503 -0.13 -7.01 0.68
CA PHE A 503 0.17 -5.84 1.48
C PHE A 503 1.65 -5.86 1.88
N PRO A 504 2.45 -4.84 1.50
CA PRO A 504 3.88 -4.85 1.77
C PRO A 504 4.13 -4.80 3.29
N PRO A 505 5.24 -5.38 3.79
CA PRO A 505 5.52 -5.51 5.23
C PRO A 505 5.99 -4.18 5.84
N CYS A 506 5.17 -3.13 5.70
CA CYS A 506 5.49 -1.80 6.21
C CYS A 506 5.50 -1.79 7.74
N GLN A 507 6.49 -1.10 8.32
CA GLN A 507 6.61 -0.92 9.76
C GLN A 507 6.77 0.56 10.11
N ILE A 508 6.21 0.94 11.26
CA ILE A 508 6.55 2.20 11.94
C ILE A 508 7.19 1.80 13.27
N GLY A 509 8.47 2.10 13.42
CA GLY A 509 9.27 1.57 14.53
C GLY A 509 9.30 0.05 14.49
N LYS A 510 8.63 -0.60 15.45
CA LYS A 510 8.51 -2.07 15.53
C LYS A 510 7.13 -2.57 15.14
N ASP A 511 6.15 -1.67 14.98
CA ASP A 511 4.77 -2.04 14.72
C ASP A 511 4.57 -2.34 13.23
N LYS A 512 4.07 -3.54 12.93
CA LYS A 512 3.70 -3.93 11.58
C LYS A 512 2.33 -3.35 11.24
N ILE A 513 2.31 -2.47 10.25
CA ILE A 513 1.11 -1.68 9.94
C ILE A 513 0.00 -2.53 9.36
N GLY A 514 0.32 -3.53 8.54
CA GLY A 514 -0.68 -4.47 8.00
C GLY A 514 -1.45 -5.20 9.10
N GLU A 515 -0.75 -5.73 10.11
CA GLU A 515 -1.37 -6.44 11.23
C GLU A 515 -2.23 -5.50 12.09
N LYS A 516 -1.71 -4.31 12.42
CA LYS A 516 -2.43 -3.31 13.24
C LYS A 516 -3.67 -2.76 12.55
N MET A 517 -3.59 -2.49 11.26
CA MET A 517 -4.72 -1.98 10.49
C MET A 517 -5.77 -3.07 10.27
N ASN A 518 -5.37 -4.32 10.00
CA ASN A 518 -6.31 -5.44 9.94
C ASN A 518 -7.09 -5.60 11.25
N GLN A 519 -6.40 -5.52 12.40
CA GLN A 519 -7.06 -5.54 13.71
C GLN A 519 -8.11 -4.42 13.84
N LEU A 520 -7.77 -3.17 13.49
CA LEU A 520 -8.74 -2.07 13.52
C LEU A 520 -9.96 -2.30 12.64
N ILE A 521 -9.76 -2.79 11.41
CA ILE A 521 -10.85 -3.09 10.47
C ILE A 521 -11.76 -4.20 11.05
N THR A 522 -11.17 -5.27 11.57
CA THR A 522 -11.92 -6.39 12.16
C THR A 522 -12.64 -5.99 13.45
N ASP A 523 -12.02 -5.18 14.32
CA ASP A 523 -12.64 -4.68 15.54
C ASP A 523 -13.83 -3.77 15.23
N ASP A 524 -13.71 -2.90 14.21
CA ASP A 524 -14.82 -2.08 13.73
C ASP A 524 -15.98 -2.95 13.18
N ASP A 525 -15.68 -3.98 12.38
CA ASP A 525 -16.67 -4.94 11.85
C ASP A 525 -17.39 -5.70 12.98
N ASN A 526 -16.64 -6.16 13.99
CA ASN A 526 -17.17 -6.91 15.12
C ASN A 526 -18.02 -6.03 16.05
N ASN A 527 -17.60 -4.81 16.36
CA ASN A 527 -18.34 -3.91 17.25
C ASN A 527 -19.73 -3.57 16.69
N LYS A 528 -19.88 -3.52 15.37
CA LYS A 528 -21.19 -3.35 14.70
C LYS A 528 -22.15 -4.50 14.97
N THR A 529 -21.66 -5.73 15.13
CA THR A 529 -22.51 -6.91 15.39
C THR A 529 -23.09 -6.93 16.81
N SER A 530 -22.46 -6.25 17.77
CA SER A 530 -22.88 -6.25 19.18
C SER A 530 -23.93 -5.18 19.53
N THR A 531 -24.25 -4.26 18.60
CA THR A 531 -25.07 -3.07 18.86
C THR A 531 -26.53 -3.20 18.38
N THR A 532 -27.07 -4.41 18.27
CA THR A 532 -28.43 -4.66 17.74
C THR A 532 -29.60 -4.13 18.59
N ASN A 533 -29.35 -3.32 19.61
CA ASN A 533 -30.36 -2.79 20.54
C ASN A 533 -30.37 -1.25 20.69
N SER A 534 -29.97 -0.46 19.69
CA SER A 534 -30.11 1.01 19.79
C SER A 534 -30.56 1.69 18.49
N ASN A 535 -31.70 2.38 18.59
CA ASN A 535 -32.29 3.28 17.60
C ASN A 535 -31.39 4.49 17.32
N THR A 536 -30.37 4.33 16.48
CA THR A 536 -29.65 5.45 15.87
C THR A 536 -29.35 5.15 14.40
N ASN A 537 -29.83 6.00 13.50
CA ASN A 537 -29.84 5.82 12.04
C ASN A 537 -28.45 5.90 11.35
N ASN A 538 -27.33 5.82 12.06
CA ASN A 538 -25.99 5.93 11.49
C ASN A 538 -25.08 4.79 12.00
N THR A 539 -25.27 3.57 11.48
CA THR A 539 -24.31 2.48 11.70
C THR A 539 -23.83 1.98 10.35
N THR A 540 -22.55 2.20 10.07
CA THR A 540 -21.86 1.64 8.90
C THR A 540 -22.09 0.12 8.83
N PRO A 541 -22.48 -0.44 7.67
CA PRO A 541 -22.67 -1.88 7.49
C PRO A 541 -21.43 -2.71 7.85
N THR A 542 -21.65 -3.98 8.21
CA THR A 542 -20.58 -4.98 8.31
C THR A 542 -20.13 -5.43 6.92
N MET A 543 -18.98 -6.09 6.82
CA MET A 543 -18.50 -6.68 5.57
C MET A 543 -19.50 -7.68 4.99
N ASP A 544 -20.17 -8.47 5.83
CA ASP A 544 -21.18 -9.43 5.37
C ASP A 544 -22.38 -8.72 4.74
N LYS A 545 -22.89 -7.65 5.38
CA LYS A 545 -23.95 -6.80 4.81
C LYS A 545 -23.50 -6.11 3.51
N THR A 546 -22.24 -5.69 3.47
CA THR A 546 -21.64 -5.08 2.27
C THR A 546 -21.60 -6.09 1.12
N LEU A 547 -21.19 -7.32 1.38
CA LEU A 547 -21.20 -8.41 0.40
C LEU A 547 -22.62 -8.77 -0.03
N GLU A 548 -23.59 -8.81 0.88
CA GLU A 548 -25.00 -9.05 0.56
C GLU A 548 -25.56 -8.01 -0.41
N GLU A 549 -25.23 -6.74 -0.21
CA GLU A 549 -25.70 -5.69 -1.12
C GLU A 549 -24.98 -5.73 -2.49
N ILE A 550 -23.65 -5.93 -2.50
CA ILE A 550 -22.89 -6.15 -3.74
C ILE A 550 -23.48 -7.31 -4.53
N ASN A 551 -23.77 -8.42 -3.85
CA ASN A 551 -24.24 -9.66 -4.45
C ASN A 551 -25.76 -9.81 -4.47
N LYS A 552 -26.51 -8.72 -4.28
CA LYS A 552 -27.97 -8.76 -4.31
C LYS A 552 -28.48 -9.33 -5.63
N ILE A 553 -29.32 -10.36 -5.54
CA ILE A 553 -29.89 -11.02 -6.70
C ILE A 553 -31.10 -10.22 -7.19
N GLU A 554 -31.01 -9.68 -8.41
CA GLU A 554 -32.04 -8.81 -9.00
C GLU A 554 -32.87 -9.48 -10.09
N THR A 555 -32.45 -10.64 -10.61
CA THR A 555 -33.15 -11.35 -11.70
C THR A 555 -33.32 -12.83 -11.39
N PHE A 556 -34.38 -13.45 -11.93
CA PHE A 556 -34.59 -14.88 -11.81
C PHE A 556 -33.50 -15.69 -12.52
N CYS A 557 -32.95 -15.21 -13.64
CA CYS A 557 -31.81 -15.90 -14.27
C CYS A 557 -30.58 -15.92 -13.35
N THR A 558 -30.25 -14.80 -12.70
CA THR A 558 -29.16 -14.75 -11.71
C THR A 558 -29.44 -15.69 -10.53
N GLN A 559 -30.70 -15.81 -10.10
CA GLN A 559 -31.13 -16.79 -9.09
C GLN A 559 -30.79 -18.22 -9.54
N VAL A 560 -31.16 -18.61 -10.76
CA VAL A 560 -30.87 -19.93 -11.36
C VAL A 560 -29.36 -20.19 -11.40
N GLN A 561 -28.60 -19.24 -11.94
CA GLN A 561 -27.15 -19.34 -12.05
C GLN A 561 -26.50 -19.52 -10.67
N CYS A 562 -26.92 -18.74 -9.67
CA CYS A 562 -26.39 -18.83 -8.32
C CYS A 562 -26.74 -20.13 -7.61
N ALA A 563 -27.99 -20.61 -7.74
CA ALA A 563 -28.43 -21.85 -7.12
C ALA A 563 -27.61 -23.05 -7.64
N ILE A 564 -27.30 -23.05 -8.93
CA ILE A 564 -26.45 -24.06 -9.59
C ILE A 564 -25.01 -23.96 -9.09
N LYS A 565 -24.40 -22.77 -9.14
CA LYS A 565 -23.02 -22.54 -8.66
C LYS A 565 -22.87 -23.00 -7.20
N GLN A 566 -23.83 -22.66 -6.34
CA GLN A 566 -23.82 -23.07 -4.93
C GLN A 566 -23.95 -24.58 -4.74
N LYS A 567 -24.87 -25.24 -5.45
CA LYS A 567 -25.03 -26.70 -5.41
C LYS A 567 -23.74 -27.42 -5.79
N LEU A 568 -23.09 -26.99 -6.86
CA LEU A 568 -21.85 -27.61 -7.34
C LEU A 568 -20.67 -27.34 -6.41
N ARG A 569 -20.54 -26.13 -5.85
CA ARG A 569 -19.54 -25.80 -4.83
C ARG A 569 -19.71 -26.63 -3.57
N ARG A 570 -20.95 -26.85 -3.10
CA ARG A 570 -21.24 -27.75 -1.95
C ARG A 570 -20.81 -29.20 -2.21
N LYS A 571 -20.83 -29.64 -3.47
CA LYS A 571 -20.33 -30.96 -3.89
C LYS A 571 -18.82 -30.98 -4.19
N ASN A 572 -18.10 -29.87 -3.99
CA ASN A 572 -16.71 -29.67 -4.41
C ASN A 572 -16.48 -29.97 -5.91
N LYS A 573 -17.50 -29.74 -6.75
CA LYS A 573 -17.49 -30.02 -8.20
C LYS A 573 -17.28 -28.76 -9.06
N LEU A 574 -17.11 -27.59 -8.46
CA LEU A 574 -16.90 -26.32 -9.17
C LEU A 574 -15.83 -25.48 -8.48
N SER A 575 -14.79 -25.11 -9.23
CA SER A 575 -13.74 -24.18 -8.80
C SER A 575 -14.16 -22.73 -9.06
N ASN A 576 -13.60 -21.77 -8.32
CA ASN A 576 -13.89 -20.35 -8.49
C ASN A 576 -13.48 -19.85 -9.89
N GLY A 577 -14.27 -18.95 -10.46
CA GLY A 577 -14.09 -18.47 -11.83
C GLY A 577 -14.37 -19.47 -12.96
N THR A 578 -14.84 -20.68 -12.66
CA THR A 578 -15.26 -21.66 -13.69
C THR A 578 -16.76 -21.59 -13.89
N GLU A 579 -17.21 -21.62 -15.15
CA GLU A 579 -18.65 -21.67 -15.45
C GLU A 579 -19.17 -23.12 -15.39
N PRO A 580 -20.34 -23.35 -14.76
CA PRO A 580 -20.96 -24.66 -14.75
C PRO A 580 -21.63 -25.00 -16.10
N SER A 581 -21.91 -26.28 -16.33
CA SER A 581 -22.69 -26.77 -17.48
C SER A 581 -23.94 -27.54 -17.02
N TRP A 582 -24.94 -27.69 -17.89
CA TRP A 582 -26.17 -28.43 -17.55
C TRP A 582 -25.88 -29.88 -17.17
N LYS A 583 -24.92 -30.52 -17.86
CA LYS A 583 -24.49 -31.89 -17.57
C LYS A 583 -24.03 -32.08 -16.11
N ASN A 584 -23.50 -31.02 -15.47
CA ASN A 584 -23.08 -31.11 -14.07
C ASN A 584 -24.23 -31.25 -13.08
N ILE A 585 -25.43 -30.82 -13.47
CA ILE A 585 -26.64 -30.82 -12.63
C ILE A 585 -27.76 -31.71 -13.16
N GLU A 586 -27.62 -32.31 -14.34
CA GLU A 586 -28.69 -33.01 -15.05
C GLU A 586 -29.42 -34.07 -14.19
N GLU A 587 -28.67 -34.87 -13.43
CA GLU A 587 -29.22 -35.86 -12.50
C GLU A 587 -30.01 -35.20 -11.36
N ASP A 588 -29.44 -34.17 -10.72
CA ASP A 588 -30.11 -33.45 -9.63
C ASP A 588 -31.38 -32.75 -10.17
N ALA A 589 -31.28 -32.08 -11.32
CA ALA A 589 -32.35 -31.37 -11.98
C ALA A 589 -33.50 -32.31 -12.37
N THR A 590 -33.19 -33.47 -12.94
CA THR A 590 -34.20 -34.49 -13.31
C THR A 590 -34.93 -35.02 -12.08
N LYS A 591 -34.19 -35.23 -10.98
CA LYS A 591 -34.77 -35.66 -9.71
C LYS A 591 -35.74 -34.62 -9.15
N GLU A 592 -35.33 -33.35 -9.08
CA GLU A 592 -36.18 -32.24 -8.60
C GLU A 592 -37.45 -32.10 -9.44
N LEU A 593 -37.37 -32.23 -10.77
CA LEU A 593 -38.56 -32.22 -11.63
C LEU A 593 -39.50 -33.37 -11.28
N LYS A 594 -38.97 -34.60 -11.18
CA LYS A 594 -39.77 -35.79 -10.91
C LYS A 594 -40.54 -35.65 -9.59
N GLU A 595 -39.86 -35.23 -8.53
CA GLU A 595 -40.46 -35.05 -7.21
C GLU A 595 -41.52 -33.94 -7.21
N LEU A 596 -41.29 -32.85 -7.96
CA LEU A 596 -42.27 -31.78 -8.16
C LEU A 596 -43.55 -32.30 -8.84
N LEU A 597 -43.42 -32.98 -9.99
CA LEU A 597 -44.54 -33.50 -10.76
C LEU A 597 -45.35 -34.53 -9.97
N GLU A 598 -44.67 -35.48 -9.30
CA GLU A 598 -45.32 -36.48 -8.46
C GLU A 598 -46.09 -35.85 -7.30
N TYR A 599 -45.56 -34.79 -6.68
CA TYR A 599 -46.23 -34.12 -5.57
C TYR A 599 -47.46 -33.33 -6.02
N MET A 600 -47.34 -32.56 -7.09
CA MET A 600 -48.42 -31.68 -7.55
C MET A 600 -49.61 -32.44 -8.15
N SER A 601 -49.38 -33.62 -8.74
CA SER A 601 -50.43 -34.46 -9.32
C SER A 601 -51.26 -35.23 -8.27
N GLN A 602 -50.85 -35.27 -7.01
CA GLN A 602 -51.59 -35.96 -5.95
C GLN A 602 -52.77 -35.12 -5.43
N SER A 603 -54.00 -35.66 -5.53
CA SER A 603 -55.23 -35.01 -5.05
C SER A 603 -55.16 -34.57 -3.59
N LYS A 604 -54.62 -35.42 -2.70
CA LYS A 604 -54.39 -35.11 -1.28
C LYS A 604 -53.52 -33.88 -1.02
N ASN A 605 -52.65 -33.50 -1.96
CA ASN A 605 -51.81 -32.30 -1.82
C ASN A 605 -52.51 -31.06 -2.36
N GLN A 606 -53.28 -31.20 -3.44
CA GLN A 606 -54.16 -30.17 -3.98
C GLN A 606 -55.23 -29.73 -2.97
N GLU A 607 -55.79 -30.67 -2.19
CA GLU A 607 -56.74 -30.36 -1.11
C GLU A 607 -56.12 -29.42 -0.06
N LYS A 608 -54.83 -29.57 0.24
CA LYS A 608 -54.13 -28.76 1.25
C LYS A 608 -53.84 -27.32 0.81
N VAL A 609 -54.09 -26.98 -0.46
CA VAL A 609 -53.91 -25.63 -1.00
C VAL A 609 -55.23 -24.98 -1.41
N ASN A 610 -56.35 -25.67 -1.17
CA ASN A 610 -57.68 -25.19 -1.57
C ASN A 610 -57.96 -23.77 -1.06
N GLN A 611 -57.52 -23.43 0.16
CA GLN A 611 -57.66 -22.09 0.72
C GLN A 611 -57.08 -20.96 -0.16
N TYR A 612 -56.02 -21.23 -0.93
CA TYR A 612 -55.40 -20.22 -1.80
C TYR A 612 -56.12 -20.07 -3.13
N CYS A 613 -57.05 -20.96 -3.47
CA CYS A 613 -57.84 -20.93 -4.70
C CYS A 613 -59.32 -20.60 -4.44
N LYS A 614 -59.72 -20.33 -3.19
CA LYS A 614 -61.12 -20.06 -2.81
C LYS A 614 -61.58 -18.64 -3.11
N ASP A 615 -60.72 -17.63 -2.93
CA ASP A 615 -61.16 -16.21 -2.99
C ASP A 615 -61.59 -15.74 -4.39
N ASN A 616 -61.35 -16.56 -5.43
CA ASN A 616 -61.78 -16.31 -6.81
C ASN A 616 -62.99 -17.16 -7.22
N GLU A 617 -63.57 -17.95 -6.32
CA GLU A 617 -64.72 -18.83 -6.62
C GLU A 617 -65.91 -18.03 -7.16
N ASP A 618 -66.20 -16.85 -6.61
CA ASP A 618 -67.30 -16.00 -7.10
C ASP A 618 -67.08 -15.50 -8.53
N LYS A 619 -65.82 -15.32 -8.96
CA LYS A 619 -65.47 -14.93 -10.33
C LYS A 619 -65.57 -16.14 -11.26
N TRP A 620 -65.03 -17.29 -10.86
CA TRP A 620 -65.10 -18.53 -11.63
C TRP A 620 -66.53 -19.07 -11.77
N ASN A 621 -67.37 -18.89 -10.76
CA ASN A 621 -68.79 -19.26 -10.80
C ASN A 621 -69.60 -18.40 -11.81
N LYS A 622 -69.14 -17.19 -12.15
CA LYS A 622 -69.81 -16.27 -13.08
C LYS A 622 -69.44 -16.48 -14.56
N ILE A 623 -68.26 -17.05 -14.84
CA ILE A 623 -67.73 -17.20 -16.21
C ILE A 623 -68.27 -18.47 -16.91
N GLY A 624 -68.84 -19.41 -16.14
CA GLY A 624 -69.54 -20.60 -16.64
C GLY A 624 -69.08 -21.86 -15.92
N HIS A 625 -69.98 -22.84 -15.75
CA HIS A 625 -69.72 -24.04 -14.93
C HIS A 625 -68.47 -24.83 -15.33
N LYS A 626 -68.06 -24.77 -16.60
CA LYS A 626 -66.92 -25.53 -17.11
C LYS A 626 -65.60 -24.75 -17.03
N GLU A 627 -65.58 -23.53 -17.54
CA GLU A 627 -64.42 -22.63 -17.54
C GLU A 627 -63.96 -22.27 -16.11
N GLY A 628 -64.92 -22.09 -15.19
CA GLY A 628 -64.60 -21.89 -13.77
C GLY A 628 -64.00 -23.13 -13.10
N ARG A 629 -64.42 -24.34 -13.49
CA ARG A 629 -63.89 -25.60 -12.95
C ARG A 629 -62.47 -25.87 -13.46
N THR A 630 -62.19 -25.60 -14.73
CA THR A 630 -60.85 -25.81 -15.31
C THR A 630 -59.82 -24.84 -14.73
N ASN A 631 -60.19 -23.57 -14.55
CA ASN A 631 -59.34 -22.60 -13.88
C ASN A 631 -59.12 -22.91 -12.40
N LYS A 632 -60.15 -23.40 -11.68
CA LYS A 632 -59.99 -23.86 -10.29
C LYS A 632 -59.03 -25.04 -10.19
N ALA A 633 -59.18 -26.05 -11.06
CA ALA A 633 -58.30 -27.21 -11.08
C ALA A 633 -56.85 -26.82 -11.41
N ALA A 634 -56.66 -25.92 -12.38
CA ALA A 634 -55.36 -25.35 -12.69
C ALA A 634 -54.75 -24.63 -11.48
N CYS A 635 -55.53 -23.78 -10.79
CA CYS A 635 -55.05 -23.10 -9.59
C CYS A 635 -54.57 -24.10 -8.53
N LEU A 636 -55.37 -25.13 -8.23
CA LEU A 636 -55.02 -26.14 -7.23
C LEU A 636 -53.74 -26.90 -7.59
N LEU A 637 -53.58 -27.27 -8.86
CA LEU A 637 -52.41 -27.96 -9.37
C LEU A 637 -51.13 -27.12 -9.18
N PHE A 638 -51.14 -25.87 -9.63
CA PHE A 638 -49.97 -24.99 -9.53
C PHE A 638 -49.71 -24.50 -8.10
N ALA A 639 -50.74 -24.24 -7.31
CA ALA A 639 -50.60 -23.93 -5.89
C ALA A 639 -50.00 -25.13 -5.12
N SER A 640 -50.32 -26.36 -5.50
CA SER A 640 -49.71 -27.57 -4.93
C SER A 640 -48.22 -27.67 -5.29
N GLY A 641 -47.85 -27.33 -6.53
CA GLY A 641 -46.45 -27.22 -6.97
C GLY A 641 -45.68 -26.14 -6.21
N LEU A 642 -46.25 -24.95 -6.02
CA LEU A 642 -45.66 -23.88 -5.21
C LEU A 642 -45.48 -24.32 -3.74
N LYS A 643 -46.48 -24.99 -3.17
CA LYS A 643 -46.37 -25.56 -1.83
C LYS A 643 -45.24 -26.59 -1.74
N HIS A 644 -45.07 -27.45 -2.74
CA HIS A 644 -43.94 -28.36 -2.81
C HIS A 644 -42.62 -27.60 -2.77
N ILE A 645 -42.43 -26.62 -3.66
CA ILE A 645 -41.22 -25.77 -3.71
C ILE A 645 -40.86 -25.22 -2.32
N TYR A 646 -41.82 -24.68 -1.56
CA TYR A 646 -41.54 -24.07 -0.26
C TYR A 646 -41.41 -25.05 0.91
N THR A 647 -41.86 -26.30 0.76
CA THR A 647 -41.87 -27.30 1.84
C THR A 647 -40.94 -28.48 1.60
N HIS A 648 -40.48 -28.69 0.36
CA HIS A 648 -39.52 -29.70 -0.03
C HIS A 648 -38.14 -29.39 0.56
N ASP A 649 -37.33 -30.41 0.78
CA ASP A 649 -36.06 -30.32 1.51
C ASP A 649 -35.18 -29.19 0.97
N ASN A 650 -35.17 -28.04 1.66
CA ASN A 650 -34.41 -26.83 1.32
C ASN A 650 -32.88 -27.03 1.52
N GLY A 651 -32.36 -28.24 1.32
CA GLY A 651 -30.98 -28.60 1.64
C GLY A 651 -30.65 -28.59 3.13
N ARG A 652 -31.66 -28.66 4.02
CA ARG A 652 -31.48 -28.72 5.47
C ARG A 652 -31.27 -30.16 5.94
N VAL A 653 -30.03 -30.64 5.89
CA VAL A 653 -29.65 -31.85 6.65
C VAL A 653 -29.54 -31.46 8.13
N ASN A 654 -30.41 -32.01 8.99
CA ASN A 654 -30.36 -31.88 10.46
C ASN A 654 -30.43 -30.45 11.03
N GLY A 655 -31.29 -29.58 10.49
CA GLY A 655 -31.68 -28.32 11.17
C GLY A 655 -30.56 -27.29 11.40
N ARG A 656 -29.33 -27.52 10.94
CA ARG A 656 -28.23 -26.55 10.99
C ARG A 656 -28.14 -25.83 9.66
N VAL A 657 -28.43 -24.53 9.69
CA VAL A 657 -27.93 -23.59 8.67
C VAL A 657 -26.42 -23.56 8.87
N ASP A 658 -25.63 -24.12 7.96
CA ASP A 658 -24.20 -23.79 7.92
C ASP A 658 -24.14 -22.32 7.53
N GLY A 659 -23.96 -21.43 8.52
CA GLY A 659 -24.00 -19.97 8.39
C GLY A 659 -22.90 -19.37 7.51
N ARG A 660 -22.29 -20.17 6.63
CA ARG A 660 -21.17 -19.81 5.75
C ARG A 660 -21.57 -19.66 4.28
N VAL A 661 -22.83 -19.93 3.89
CA VAL A 661 -23.25 -19.81 2.48
C VAL A 661 -24.66 -19.21 2.37
N ASN A 662 -24.73 -17.90 2.21
CA ASN A 662 -25.96 -17.18 1.86
C ASN A 662 -26.27 -17.37 0.37
N GLY A 663 -27.50 -17.80 0.06
CA GLY A 663 -28.04 -17.73 -1.30
C GLY A 663 -29.05 -18.82 -1.64
N PRO A 664 -29.51 -18.85 -2.91
CA PRO A 664 -30.74 -19.52 -3.28
C PRO A 664 -30.64 -21.04 -3.20
N SER A 665 -31.69 -21.67 -2.67
CA SER A 665 -31.73 -23.13 -2.64
C SER A 665 -31.89 -23.70 -4.05
N PHE A 666 -31.13 -24.74 -4.35
CA PHE A 666 -31.18 -25.43 -5.65
C PHE A 666 -32.57 -25.97 -5.95
N GLY A 667 -33.15 -26.72 -5.01
CA GLY A 667 -34.48 -27.33 -5.20
C GLY A 667 -35.59 -26.31 -5.41
N GLN A 668 -35.63 -25.22 -4.63
CA GLN A 668 -36.65 -24.18 -4.87
C GLN A 668 -36.49 -23.50 -6.21
N THR A 669 -35.24 -23.22 -6.60
CA THR A 669 -34.95 -22.49 -7.83
C THR A 669 -35.26 -23.34 -9.05
N MET A 670 -34.80 -24.60 -9.06
CA MET A 670 -35.10 -25.55 -10.12
C MET A 670 -36.59 -25.90 -10.15
N GLY A 671 -37.22 -26.11 -9.00
CA GLY A 671 -38.65 -26.36 -8.89
C GLY A 671 -39.48 -25.19 -9.45
N CYS A 672 -39.12 -23.95 -9.14
CA CYS A 672 -39.77 -22.76 -9.71
C CYS A 672 -39.56 -22.67 -11.23
N LEU A 673 -38.34 -22.92 -11.72
CA LEU A 673 -38.02 -22.96 -13.14
C LEU A 673 -38.86 -24.01 -13.89
N PHE A 674 -38.95 -25.23 -13.33
CA PHE A 674 -39.73 -26.32 -13.90
C PHE A 674 -41.24 -26.05 -13.84
N LEU A 675 -41.74 -25.54 -12.73
CA LEU A 675 -43.16 -25.20 -12.58
C LEU A 675 -43.57 -24.13 -13.60
N LYS A 676 -42.68 -23.16 -13.88
CA LYS A 676 -42.90 -22.14 -14.91
C LYS A 676 -42.96 -22.73 -16.31
N GLU A 677 -41.99 -23.55 -16.69
CA GLU A 677 -41.99 -24.17 -18.01
C GLU A 677 -43.16 -25.16 -18.19
N TYR A 678 -43.49 -25.93 -17.15
CA TYR A 678 -44.65 -26.82 -17.13
C TYR A 678 -45.95 -26.05 -17.40
N ALA A 679 -46.14 -24.89 -16.76
CA ALA A 679 -47.28 -24.02 -17.01
C ALA A 679 -47.37 -23.54 -18.47
N LYS A 680 -46.24 -23.14 -19.06
CA LYS A 680 -46.18 -22.72 -20.48
C LYS A 680 -46.60 -23.86 -21.42
N GLN A 681 -46.02 -25.04 -21.22
CA GLN A 681 -46.29 -26.20 -22.08
C GLN A 681 -47.74 -26.69 -21.90
N LEU A 682 -48.24 -26.75 -20.66
CA LEU A 682 -49.62 -27.12 -20.38
C LEU A 682 -50.63 -26.13 -20.98
N GLN A 683 -50.34 -24.82 -20.90
CA GLN A 683 -51.16 -23.78 -21.53
C GLN A 683 -51.18 -23.93 -23.06
N THR A 684 -50.03 -24.21 -23.66
CA THR A 684 -49.89 -24.42 -25.11
C THR A 684 -50.69 -25.64 -25.55
N MET A 685 -50.52 -26.76 -24.85
CA MET A 685 -51.25 -28.00 -25.10
C MET A 685 -52.76 -27.82 -24.93
N ALA A 686 -53.22 -27.14 -23.88
CA ALA A 686 -54.63 -26.83 -23.68
C ALA A 686 -55.22 -26.01 -24.84
N ASN A 687 -54.48 -25.00 -25.31
CA ASN A 687 -54.89 -24.15 -26.42
C ASN A 687 -54.93 -24.86 -27.77
N GLU A 688 -54.07 -25.85 -28.00
CA GLU A 688 -54.09 -26.69 -29.20
C GLU A 688 -55.22 -27.72 -29.15
N LYS A 689 -55.33 -28.46 -28.03
CA LYS A 689 -56.30 -29.55 -27.88
C LYS A 689 -57.74 -29.05 -27.92
N LYS A 690 -58.03 -27.83 -27.44
CA LYS A 690 -59.38 -27.23 -27.51
C LYS A 690 -59.82 -26.81 -28.92
N LYS A 691 -58.91 -26.74 -29.91
CA LYS A 691 -59.22 -26.36 -31.32
C LYS A 691 -59.67 -27.53 -32.20
N GLY A 692 -59.56 -28.79 -31.76
CA GLY A 692 -59.86 -29.99 -32.58
C GLY A 692 -60.82 -31.00 -31.92
N HIS A 693 -61.05 -32.16 -32.56
CA HIS A 693 -61.77 -33.32 -32.00
C HIS A 693 -60.90 -34.06 -30.96
N SER A 694 -60.43 -33.34 -29.94
CA SER A 694 -59.57 -33.90 -28.88
C SER A 694 -60.37 -34.27 -27.64
N TRP A 695 -59.71 -34.93 -26.69
CA TRP A 695 -60.29 -35.39 -25.42
C TRP A 695 -60.30 -34.26 -24.37
N VAL A 696 -60.37 -33.00 -24.82
CA VAL A 696 -60.37 -31.79 -24.00
C VAL A 696 -61.54 -30.90 -24.44
N HIS A 697 -62.29 -30.39 -23.46
CA HIS A 697 -63.49 -29.59 -23.74
C HIS A 697 -63.15 -28.25 -24.45
N PRO A 698 -63.95 -27.77 -25.42
CA PRO A 698 -63.70 -26.49 -26.13
C PRO A 698 -63.60 -25.26 -25.21
N LEU A 699 -64.30 -25.29 -24.06
CA LEU A 699 -64.24 -24.25 -23.01
C LEU A 699 -63.15 -24.51 -21.95
N CYS A 700 -62.18 -25.37 -22.22
CA CYS A 700 -61.02 -25.56 -21.35
C CYS A 700 -60.17 -24.29 -21.39
N ASP A 701 -60.22 -23.52 -20.31
CA ASP A 701 -59.29 -22.43 -20.03
C ASP A 701 -58.63 -22.66 -18.66
N ILE A 702 -57.32 -22.45 -18.63
CA ILE A 702 -56.46 -22.70 -17.48
C ILE A 702 -55.55 -21.50 -17.16
N GLU A 703 -55.52 -20.47 -18.03
CA GLU A 703 -54.60 -19.34 -17.91
C GLU A 703 -54.85 -18.51 -16.65
N ASP A 704 -56.12 -18.20 -16.38
CA ASP A 704 -56.55 -17.46 -15.20
C ASP A 704 -56.22 -18.24 -13.92
N GLY A 705 -56.42 -19.56 -13.93
CA GLY A 705 -56.09 -20.45 -12.83
C GLY A 705 -54.60 -20.50 -12.51
N ILE A 706 -53.76 -20.63 -13.54
CA ILE A 706 -52.29 -20.57 -13.42
C ILE A 706 -51.86 -19.23 -12.83
N THR A 707 -52.30 -18.14 -13.47
CA THR A 707 -51.91 -16.78 -13.07
C THR A 707 -52.31 -16.49 -11.63
N TYR A 708 -53.51 -16.94 -11.23
CA TYR A 708 -54.00 -16.77 -9.87
C TYR A 708 -53.18 -17.55 -8.84
N ALA A 709 -52.81 -18.80 -9.12
CA ALA A 709 -51.96 -19.60 -8.23
C ALA A 709 -50.60 -18.93 -7.98
N PHE A 710 -49.94 -18.45 -9.02
CA PHE A 710 -48.68 -17.71 -8.88
C PHE A 710 -48.87 -16.34 -8.22
N GLY A 711 -50.02 -15.68 -8.41
CA GLY A 711 -50.38 -14.46 -7.66
C GLY A 711 -50.52 -14.71 -6.14
N LYS A 712 -50.80 -15.95 -5.74
CA LYS A 712 -50.86 -16.40 -4.33
C LYS A 712 -49.54 -17.00 -3.84
N SER A 713 -48.48 -16.97 -4.65
CA SER A 713 -47.18 -17.57 -4.32
C SER A 713 -46.59 -17.03 -3.02
N GLY A 714 -46.66 -15.71 -2.78
CA GLY A 714 -46.25 -15.10 -1.53
C GLY A 714 -47.04 -15.60 -0.30
N ASP A 715 -48.36 -15.76 -0.42
CA ASP A 715 -49.19 -16.30 0.66
C ASP A 715 -48.83 -17.77 0.96
N ILE A 716 -48.64 -18.56 -0.10
CA ILE A 716 -48.26 -19.97 -0.01
C ILE A 716 -46.85 -20.12 0.60
N MET A 717 -45.91 -19.22 0.27
CA MET A 717 -44.55 -19.19 0.81
C MET A 717 -44.51 -18.84 2.30
N ASN A 718 -45.38 -17.93 2.75
CA ASN A 718 -45.40 -17.45 4.13
C ASN A 718 -46.14 -18.38 5.11
N ALA A 719 -46.95 -19.30 4.61
CA ALA A 719 -47.67 -20.27 5.44
C ALA A 719 -46.80 -21.39 6.06
N PRO A 720 -45.78 -21.97 5.38
CA PRO A 720 -44.90 -22.97 5.96
C PRO A 720 -43.83 -22.37 6.89
N SER A 721 -43.61 -23.02 8.05
CA SER A 721 -42.55 -22.65 9.00
C SER A 721 -41.12 -22.77 8.45
N GLN A 722 -40.93 -23.49 7.34
CA GLN A 722 -39.63 -23.72 6.72
C GLN A 722 -39.03 -22.44 6.09
N CYS A 723 -39.88 -21.51 5.64
CA CYS A 723 -39.51 -20.21 5.09
C CYS A 723 -39.52 -19.15 6.19
N ASN A 724 -38.47 -19.10 7.03
CA ASN A 724 -38.39 -18.13 8.11
C ASN A 724 -37.91 -16.76 7.58
N LYS A 725 -38.67 -15.70 7.87
CA LYS A 725 -38.33 -14.30 7.55
C LYS A 725 -37.07 -13.81 8.28
N ASP A 726 -36.73 -14.43 9.41
CA ASP A 726 -35.55 -14.06 10.23
C ASP A 726 -34.24 -14.69 9.74
N VAL A 727 -34.29 -15.57 8.73
CA VAL A 727 -33.10 -16.15 8.09
C VAL A 727 -32.95 -15.56 6.70
N PRO A 728 -31.90 -14.75 6.43
CA PRO A 728 -31.65 -14.20 5.11
C PRO A 728 -31.64 -15.29 4.04
N ASN A 729 -32.36 -15.06 2.94
CA ASN A 729 -32.44 -15.97 1.79
C ASN A 729 -32.98 -17.40 2.09
N SER A 730 -33.81 -17.57 3.13
CA SER A 730 -34.40 -18.89 3.44
C SER A 730 -35.34 -19.42 2.34
N CYS A 731 -36.07 -18.52 1.69
CA CYS A 731 -36.96 -18.77 0.55
C CYS A 731 -37.03 -17.50 -0.33
N PHE A 732 -37.45 -17.64 -1.59
CA PHE A 732 -37.78 -16.52 -2.47
C PHE A 732 -39.14 -16.74 -3.13
N GLU A 733 -39.87 -15.67 -3.41
CA GLU A 733 -41.18 -15.77 -4.05
C GLU A 733 -41.03 -16.19 -5.53
N CYS A 734 -41.54 -17.37 -5.87
CA CYS A 734 -41.65 -17.84 -7.24
C CYS A 734 -42.80 -17.09 -7.95
N LYS A 735 -42.46 -15.98 -8.60
CA LYS A 735 -43.40 -15.13 -9.35
C LYS A 735 -43.60 -15.65 -10.78
N TRP A 736 -44.79 -15.46 -11.32
CA TRP A 736 -45.09 -15.73 -12.73
C TRP A 736 -44.58 -14.61 -13.62
N ASP A 737 -43.58 -14.91 -14.44
CA ASP A 737 -43.18 -14.11 -15.57
C ASP A 737 -42.90 -15.09 -16.72
N LYS A 738 -43.55 -14.87 -17.86
CA LYS A 738 -43.45 -15.78 -19.01
C LYS A 738 -42.07 -15.71 -19.65
N ASN A 739 -41.23 -14.69 -19.43
CA ASN A 739 -39.99 -14.52 -20.20
C ASN A 739 -38.71 -14.44 -19.35
N ASP A 740 -38.80 -14.55 -18.02
CA ASP A 740 -37.69 -14.24 -17.11
C ASP A 740 -36.51 -15.23 -17.11
N TYR A 741 -36.64 -16.37 -17.80
CA TYR A 741 -35.55 -17.34 -18.03
C TYR A 741 -35.30 -17.68 -19.50
N ASP A 742 -36.03 -17.09 -20.45
CA ASP A 742 -35.93 -17.51 -21.85
C ASP A 742 -34.54 -17.26 -22.45
N ASN A 743 -33.91 -16.14 -22.07
CA ASN A 743 -32.55 -15.78 -22.45
C ASN A 743 -31.52 -16.15 -21.36
N CYS A 744 -31.90 -17.02 -20.42
CA CYS A 744 -31.00 -17.39 -19.34
C CYS A 744 -30.00 -18.44 -19.81
N SER A 745 -28.72 -18.21 -19.53
CA SER A 745 -27.64 -19.12 -19.90
C SER A 745 -26.85 -19.61 -18.70
N ILE A 746 -26.38 -20.85 -18.77
CA ILE A 746 -25.44 -21.46 -17.84
C ILE A 746 -24.19 -21.81 -18.64
N GLY A 747 -23.10 -21.07 -18.40
CA GLY A 747 -21.94 -21.11 -19.28
C GLY A 747 -22.35 -20.72 -20.71
N THR A 748 -22.10 -21.62 -21.67
CA THR A 748 -22.46 -21.42 -23.08
C THR A 748 -23.82 -22.02 -23.45
N GLU A 749 -24.52 -22.66 -22.52
CA GLU A 749 -25.78 -23.36 -22.79
C GLU A 749 -26.98 -22.52 -22.35
N GLU A 750 -27.99 -22.38 -23.22
CA GLU A 750 -29.26 -21.76 -22.85
C GLU A 750 -30.08 -22.70 -21.97
N VAL A 751 -30.51 -22.22 -20.80
CA VAL A 751 -31.35 -22.95 -19.85
C VAL A 751 -32.62 -23.46 -20.54
N ASN A 752 -33.24 -22.60 -21.33
CA ASN A 752 -34.48 -22.91 -22.05
C ASN A 752 -34.32 -24.12 -22.98
N SER A 753 -33.19 -24.24 -23.67
CA SER A 753 -32.89 -25.35 -24.59
C SER A 753 -32.79 -26.71 -23.90
N LYS A 754 -32.55 -26.73 -22.58
CA LYS A 754 -32.42 -27.96 -21.78
C LYS A 754 -33.70 -28.29 -21.02
N VAL A 755 -34.35 -27.27 -20.45
CA VAL A 755 -35.59 -27.45 -19.66
C VAL A 755 -36.76 -27.88 -20.56
N LYS A 756 -36.90 -27.29 -21.76
CA LYS A 756 -38.00 -27.60 -22.69
C LYS A 756 -38.05 -29.08 -23.06
N PRO A 757 -36.99 -29.72 -23.60
CA PRO A 757 -37.01 -31.13 -23.96
C PRO A 757 -37.19 -32.05 -22.75
N LEU A 758 -36.64 -31.66 -21.60
CA LEU A 758 -36.73 -32.45 -20.38
C LEU A 758 -38.20 -32.58 -19.92
N LEU A 759 -39.00 -31.54 -20.11
CA LEU A 759 -40.45 -31.57 -19.89
C LEU A 759 -41.24 -32.22 -21.03
N GLN A 760 -40.82 -32.07 -22.29
CA GLN A 760 -41.43 -32.77 -23.44
C GLN A 760 -41.32 -34.30 -23.32
N SER A 761 -40.25 -34.83 -22.72
CA SER A 761 -40.18 -36.27 -22.42
C SER A 761 -41.28 -36.75 -21.45
N ASN A 762 -41.94 -35.81 -20.75
CA ASN A 762 -43.09 -36.03 -19.89
C ASN A 762 -44.43 -35.62 -20.54
N GLU A 763 -44.51 -35.54 -21.88
CA GLU A 763 -45.73 -35.15 -22.61
C GLU A 763 -46.93 -36.03 -22.25
N ASN A 764 -46.74 -37.34 -22.10
CA ASN A 764 -47.78 -38.26 -21.64
C ASN A 764 -48.35 -37.87 -20.27
N HIS A 765 -47.49 -37.46 -19.32
CA HIS A 765 -47.93 -36.99 -18.01
C HIS A 765 -48.69 -35.66 -18.12
N MET A 766 -48.23 -34.72 -18.94
CA MET A 766 -48.94 -33.46 -19.20
C MET A 766 -50.31 -33.71 -19.81
N GLN A 767 -50.40 -34.60 -20.81
CA GLN A 767 -51.66 -34.96 -21.45
C GLN A 767 -52.61 -35.61 -20.45
N GLN A 768 -52.15 -36.58 -19.66
CA GLN A 768 -52.96 -37.19 -18.61
C GLN A 768 -53.40 -36.18 -17.55
N THR A 769 -52.54 -35.23 -17.20
CA THR A 769 -52.87 -34.16 -16.24
C THR A 769 -53.95 -33.24 -16.82
N LEU A 770 -53.83 -32.88 -18.09
CA LEU A 770 -54.80 -32.05 -18.79
C LEU A 770 -56.15 -32.77 -18.92
N GLU A 771 -56.16 -34.03 -19.36
CA GLU A 771 -57.37 -34.82 -19.60
C GLU A 771 -58.06 -35.26 -18.30
N ASN A 772 -57.32 -35.64 -17.26
CA ASN A 772 -57.92 -36.24 -16.06
C ASN A 772 -58.06 -35.26 -14.89
N THR A 773 -57.23 -34.23 -14.82
CA THR A 773 -57.17 -33.34 -13.64
C THR A 773 -57.69 -31.94 -13.97
N VAL A 774 -57.16 -31.31 -15.02
CA VAL A 774 -57.39 -29.89 -15.26
C VAL A 774 -58.60 -29.62 -16.16
N CYS A 775 -58.79 -30.42 -17.22
CA CYS A 775 -59.88 -30.28 -18.18
C CYS A 775 -60.62 -31.59 -18.48
N PRO A 776 -61.19 -32.26 -17.46
CA PRO A 776 -61.92 -33.51 -17.66
C PRO A 776 -63.17 -33.34 -18.53
N ILE A 777 -63.35 -34.26 -19.48
CA ILE A 777 -64.63 -34.51 -20.13
C ILE A 777 -65.49 -35.30 -19.14
N LEU A 778 -66.57 -34.69 -18.65
CA LEU A 778 -67.54 -35.40 -17.82
C LEU A 778 -68.50 -36.16 -18.75
N LEU A 779 -69.01 -37.30 -18.29
CA LEU A 779 -70.05 -38.08 -19.01
C LEU A 779 -71.24 -37.23 -19.47
N THR A 780 -71.54 -36.15 -18.74
CA THR A 780 -72.58 -35.18 -19.10
C THR A 780 -72.30 -34.43 -20.40
N ASP A 781 -71.04 -34.19 -20.76
CA ASP A 781 -70.65 -33.48 -21.98
C ASP A 781 -70.75 -34.37 -23.24
N LEU A 782 -70.58 -35.68 -23.07
CA LEU A 782 -70.78 -36.65 -24.14
C LEU A 782 -72.28 -36.83 -24.45
N LEU A 783 -73.14 -36.61 -23.45
CA LEU A 783 -74.59 -36.79 -23.53
C LEU A 783 -75.34 -35.51 -23.95
N THR A 784 -74.76 -34.33 -23.78
CA THR A 784 -75.39 -33.05 -24.17
C THR A 784 -75.76 -32.91 -25.66
N PRO A 785 -74.99 -33.43 -26.65
CA PRO A 785 -75.40 -33.39 -28.05
C PRO A 785 -76.59 -34.31 -28.37
N PHE A 786 -76.83 -35.34 -27.55
CA PHE A 786 -77.90 -36.33 -27.76
C PHE A 786 -79.22 -35.96 -27.05
N LEU A 787 -79.27 -34.82 -26.36
CA LEU A 787 -80.39 -34.42 -25.51
C LEU A 787 -81.47 -33.51 -26.13
N PRO A 788 -81.40 -33.10 -27.42
CA PRO A 788 -82.61 -32.62 -28.08
C PRO A 788 -82.86 -33.44 -29.34
N LEU A 789 -83.40 -34.67 -29.23
CA LEU A 789 -84.16 -35.37 -30.29
C LEU A 789 -84.75 -36.71 -29.78
N ALA A 790 -85.59 -36.68 -28.73
CA ALA A 790 -86.67 -37.65 -28.45
C ALA A 790 -87.31 -37.29 -27.10
N PRO A 791 -88.64 -37.18 -26.98
CA PRO A 791 -89.55 -38.24 -27.43
C PRO A 791 -90.80 -37.75 -28.17
N VAL A 792 -90.93 -38.17 -29.43
CA VAL A 792 -92.21 -38.71 -29.91
C VAL A 792 -91.94 -40.20 -30.11
N SER A 793 -92.85 -41.06 -29.62
CA SER A 793 -92.83 -42.54 -29.66
C SER A 793 -92.15 -43.21 -28.47
N ILE A 794 -92.94 -43.48 -27.42
CA ILE A 794 -93.26 -44.82 -26.88
C ILE A 794 -94.17 -44.56 -25.68
N GLY A 795 -95.48 -44.59 -25.95
CA GLY A 795 -96.47 -44.84 -24.91
C GLY A 795 -96.44 -46.33 -24.61
N LEU A 796 -95.97 -46.71 -23.43
CA LEU A 796 -96.29 -47.99 -22.81
C LEU A 796 -96.24 -47.87 -21.28
N SER A 797 -97.45 -47.78 -20.72
CA SER A 797 -97.87 -48.23 -19.40
C SER A 797 -97.44 -47.42 -18.15
N ALA A 798 -98.31 -46.46 -17.80
CA ALA A 798 -98.47 -45.92 -16.44
C ALA A 798 -99.00 -46.97 -15.41
N MET A 799 -98.96 -48.26 -15.73
CA MET A 799 -99.40 -49.36 -14.84
C MET A 799 -98.26 -49.93 -13.98
N ALA A 800 -96.99 -49.67 -14.28
CA ALA A 800 -95.86 -50.17 -13.47
C ALA A 800 -95.62 -49.35 -12.19
N TYR A 801 -96.06 -48.08 -12.13
CA TYR A 801 -95.83 -47.18 -10.98
C TYR A 801 -96.79 -47.45 -9.81
N TYR A 802 -97.97 -48.04 -10.05
CA TYR A 802 -98.94 -48.34 -8.99
C TYR A 802 -98.68 -49.65 -8.24
N LEU A 803 -97.81 -50.54 -8.76
CA LEU A 803 -97.47 -51.81 -8.09
C LEU A 803 -96.25 -51.73 -7.15
N TRP A 804 -95.56 -50.59 -7.08
CA TRP A 804 -94.40 -50.40 -6.18
C TRP A 804 -94.74 -49.64 -4.88
N LYS A 805 -95.96 -49.08 -4.75
CA LYS A 805 -96.37 -48.25 -3.59
C LYS A 805 -97.28 -48.98 -2.57
N VAL A 806 -97.37 -50.31 -2.63
CA VAL A 806 -97.96 -51.12 -1.55
C VAL A 806 -97.00 -52.24 -1.19
N ARG A 807 -95.92 -51.86 -0.48
CA ARG A 807 -95.37 -52.64 0.63
C ARG A 807 -94.58 -51.76 1.57
#